data_AF-A0A1F4PP77-F1
#
_entry.id   AF-A0A1F4PP77-F1
#
_cell.length_a   1.000
_cell.length_b   1.000
_cell.length_c   1.000
_cell.angle_alpha   90.00
_cell.angle_beta   90.00
_cell.angle_gamma   90.00
#
_symmetry.space_group_name_H-M   'P 1'
#
loop_
_entity.id
_entity.type
_entity.pdbx_description
1 polymer ?
#
loop_
_entity_poly.entity_id
_entity_poly.type
_entity_poly.pdbx_seq_one_letter_code
_entity_poly.pdbx_strand_id
1 'polypeptide(L)'
;MINLQRKIRLMVIRYSQLSGIFLLALTLGLGSVQLAISASDYTAQWVAQAERVSLKTGETKQIWVEIKNTGAAVWKNSGDNAVKIGTVRKRDRGSNLRAVGWLSDNRVASMTEAEIAPGNVGRFVFEITLGTNTAGNYREYFGLVAEGVAWFEGFEFYVDVNAIPAAITGEIVAAPNPVVIKAGEVQSLHLKFKNTGDITWSNSGPNAVKVGTAKPFDRKSPFKASSWLSDNRTTATISPVAPGGTGEFNLTISAPAKPGKYVENFAVVVEGLAWLPKSNFVVEITVQPAIYSAGFMRQSDPVSLTPGAEATLWVELINKGNTVWKATGENATKLGTARVLDRESLFYHSSWLSNNRAAKVDRDIAPGETGRFSFSIKAPEQVGEYKEYFRPVVENVAWMDDLGIYWEIKVNEELKLIRPIRVGLSSTTGSITISSSNGMVIRRGDSRGLVERIADSQLVVATALNGGYSLNINGAARTVEDYLRFIPLKNSVITVSNDGVSSSYNRFRGIVTIRRSSYSGNVWLVNELELEDYLRGLAEVPDNWPLEARKAQVIAARTFAVRRINDPKADIFDIYDDTRDQVYYGFNHETNRPGISQAVDATLGLLALYNGQPALTYYHSDSGGATESVENVWSSGNSAKAIPYLVGVIDPYAKPVTWEATLAQGYIQNRFSDQLAKAGAGAGETIIAVTIDDRYPSGRLRNVTLATSTGKRATMDLNTFDYLTDSTYVKSMNFTVSVTGDSNAPDFVLSGKGNGHGVGLSQWSSYNMAANGQSAEQILKYFYSGISVGAA
;
A
#
# COMPACT_ATOMS: atom_id res chain seq x y z
N MET A 1 26.11 -12.62 19.99
CA MET A 1 24.99 -12.42 20.94
C MET A 1 23.71 -12.65 20.15
N ILE A 2 22.85 -13.64 20.44
CA ILE A 2 22.11 -13.95 21.69
C ILE A 2 20.82 -13.10 21.82
N ASN A 3 19.67 -13.79 21.78
CA ASN A 3 18.33 -13.39 22.26
C ASN A 3 17.54 -12.31 21.47
N LEU A 4 16.21 -12.21 21.60
CA LEU A 4 15.31 -12.88 22.59
C LEU A 4 14.01 -13.50 22.01
N GLN A 5 13.47 -14.44 22.80
CA GLN A 5 12.28 -15.30 22.65
C GLN A 5 10.92 -14.54 22.55
N ARG A 6 9.73 -15.14 22.40
CA ARG A 6 9.07 -16.28 23.13
C ARG A 6 7.75 -16.67 22.40
N LYS A 7 7.10 -17.84 22.53
CA LYS A 7 6.82 -18.73 23.70
C LYS A 7 6.34 -20.14 23.23
N ILE A 8 6.71 -21.23 23.96
CA ILE A 8 5.89 -22.43 24.31
C ILE A 8 5.39 -23.35 23.15
N ARG A 9 5.48 -24.70 23.13
CA ARG A 9 5.99 -25.85 23.95
C ARG A 9 5.96 -27.11 23.00
N LEU A 10 6.49 -28.32 23.23
CA LEU A 10 7.51 -28.95 24.10
C LEU A 10 7.76 -30.40 23.61
N MET A 11 8.99 -30.94 23.67
CA MET A 11 9.34 -32.35 23.39
C MET A 11 10.65 -32.73 24.14
N VAL A 12 11.01 -34.03 24.22
CA VAL A 12 11.94 -34.70 25.17
C VAL A 12 12.57 -35.95 24.47
N ILE A 13 13.75 -36.58 24.74
CA ILE A 13 15.11 -36.34 25.33
C ILE A 13 15.69 -37.78 25.59
N ARG A 14 16.97 -38.22 25.45
CA ARG A 14 18.33 -37.77 25.02
C ARG A 14 19.13 -39.03 24.56
N TYR A 15 20.07 -38.99 23.60
CA TYR A 15 21.55 -38.80 23.69
C TYR A 15 22.42 -39.89 24.39
N SER A 16 23.76 -39.82 24.26
CA SER A 16 24.66 -41.00 24.07
C SER A 16 26.06 -40.98 24.75
N GLN A 17 26.72 -42.17 24.82
CA GLN A 17 28.13 -42.51 25.20
C GLN A 17 28.48 -42.42 26.72
N LEU A 18 29.38 -43.21 27.34
CA LEU A 18 30.71 -43.80 26.97
C LEU A 18 31.04 -45.16 27.68
N SER A 19 32.01 -45.91 27.10
CA SER A 19 33.01 -46.89 27.64
C SER A 19 32.83 -47.75 28.93
N GLY A 20 33.19 -49.05 28.89
CA GLY A 20 33.90 -49.72 30.03
C GLY A 20 33.71 -51.23 30.40
N ILE A 21 34.34 -52.17 29.68
CA ILE A 21 35.11 -53.37 30.18
C ILE A 21 34.47 -54.49 31.09
N PHE A 22 34.69 -55.77 30.69
CA PHE A 22 34.61 -57.07 31.45
C PHE A 22 33.23 -57.56 32.01
N LEU A 23 32.93 -58.86 32.24
CA LEU A 23 33.56 -60.18 31.93
C LEU A 23 32.43 -61.25 31.76
N LEU A 24 32.78 -62.49 31.34
CA LEU A 24 31.92 -63.67 31.18
C LEU A 24 30.84 -63.91 32.25
N ALA A 25 29.66 -64.37 31.79
CA ALA A 25 28.93 -65.48 32.41
C ALA A 25 28.24 -66.32 31.32
N LEU A 26 28.34 -67.65 31.41
CA LEU A 26 27.68 -68.61 30.51
C LEU A 26 26.49 -69.25 31.24
N THR A 27 25.28 -69.11 30.73
CA THR A 27 24.11 -69.87 31.20
C THR A 27 23.31 -70.43 30.02
N LEU A 28 23.11 -71.75 30.03
CA LEU A 28 22.31 -72.47 29.04
C LEU A 28 20.81 -72.23 29.32
N GLY A 29 20.14 -71.54 28.39
CA GLY A 29 18.68 -71.47 28.33
C GLY A 29 18.15 -72.33 27.18
N LEU A 30 17.37 -73.37 27.48
CA LEU A 30 16.72 -74.21 26.48
C LEU A 30 15.54 -73.45 25.82
N GLY A 31 15.85 -72.62 24.82
CA GLY A 31 14.84 -72.03 23.94
C GLY A 31 14.28 -73.08 22.99
N SER A 32 12.96 -73.30 23.04
CA SER A 32 12.27 -74.27 22.19
C SER A 32 12.38 -73.90 20.71
N VAL A 33 12.68 -74.90 19.86
CA VAL A 33 12.63 -74.73 18.40
C VAL A 33 11.17 -74.58 17.98
N GLN A 34 10.77 -73.35 17.63
CA GLN A 34 9.43 -73.08 17.11
C GLN A 34 9.39 -73.45 15.62
N LEU A 35 8.73 -74.58 15.32
CA LEU A 35 8.53 -75.06 13.95
C LEU A 35 7.78 -74.00 13.12
N ALA A 36 8.21 -73.82 11.88
CA ALA A 36 7.56 -72.92 10.93
C ALA A 36 6.20 -73.51 10.52
N ILE A 37 5.12 -72.77 10.79
CA ILE A 37 3.75 -73.19 10.45
C ILE A 37 3.57 -73.17 8.93
N SER A 38 3.11 -74.28 8.39
CA SER A 38 2.84 -74.49 6.96
C SER A 38 1.34 -74.50 6.66
N ALA A 39 0.96 -74.35 5.38
CA ALA A 39 -0.43 -74.47 4.96
C ALA A 39 -1.03 -75.86 5.28
N SER A 40 -0.19 -76.91 5.29
CA SER A 40 -0.57 -78.28 5.66
C SER A 40 -0.91 -78.47 7.15
N ASP A 41 -0.51 -77.55 8.02
CA ASP A 41 -0.81 -77.62 9.47
C ASP A 41 -2.24 -77.14 9.80
N TYR A 42 -2.99 -76.65 8.80
CA TYR A 42 -4.37 -76.19 8.91
C TYR A 42 -5.32 -77.16 8.21
N THR A 43 -5.80 -78.18 8.93
CA THR A 43 -6.87 -79.08 8.47
C THR A 43 -8.06 -79.09 9.42
N ALA A 44 -9.26 -79.29 8.88
CA ALA A 44 -10.51 -79.14 9.61
C ALA A 44 -11.49 -80.29 9.31
N GLN A 45 -12.25 -80.70 10.32
CA GLN A 45 -13.35 -81.66 10.20
C GLN A 45 -14.66 -81.01 10.66
N TRP A 46 -15.72 -81.15 9.86
CA TRP A 46 -17.06 -80.66 10.20
C TRP A 46 -17.65 -81.48 11.36
N VAL A 47 -18.34 -80.83 12.30
CA VAL A 47 -18.96 -81.48 13.47
C VAL A 47 -20.47 -81.30 13.48
N ALA A 48 -20.93 -80.06 13.38
CA ALA A 48 -22.35 -79.71 13.36
C ALA A 48 -22.54 -78.29 12.77
N GLN A 49 -23.78 -77.93 12.47
CA GLN A 49 -24.16 -76.56 12.10
C GLN A 49 -25.64 -76.32 12.36
N ALA A 50 -26.06 -75.05 12.28
CA ALA A 50 -27.47 -74.69 12.20
C ALA A 50 -28.18 -75.39 11.02
N GLU A 51 -29.42 -75.80 11.26
CA GLU A 51 -30.32 -76.35 10.24
C GLU A 51 -30.72 -75.30 9.19
N ARG A 52 -31.35 -75.77 8.11
CA ARG A 52 -31.94 -74.94 7.06
C ARG A 52 -32.89 -73.88 7.64
N VAL A 53 -32.58 -72.60 7.43
CA VAL A 53 -33.45 -71.50 7.88
C VAL A 53 -34.46 -71.12 6.81
N SER A 54 -35.63 -70.62 7.24
CA SER A 54 -36.49 -69.78 6.39
C SER A 54 -36.25 -68.31 6.73
N LEU A 55 -36.13 -67.48 5.70
CA LEU A 55 -35.93 -66.03 5.81
C LEU A 55 -36.90 -65.30 4.89
N LYS A 56 -37.55 -64.26 5.42
CA LYS A 56 -38.21 -63.24 4.59
C LYS A 56 -37.16 -62.26 4.05
N THR A 57 -37.39 -61.65 2.89
CA THR A 57 -36.46 -60.65 2.34
C THR A 57 -36.24 -59.52 3.34
N GLY A 58 -34.98 -59.15 3.57
CA GLY A 58 -34.58 -58.19 4.60
C GLY A 58 -34.56 -58.72 6.04
N GLU A 59 -35.02 -59.96 6.29
CA GLU A 59 -34.90 -60.61 7.59
C GLU A 59 -33.45 -61.08 7.82
N THR A 60 -32.97 -60.90 9.06
CA THR A 60 -31.67 -61.38 9.54
C THR A 60 -31.88 -62.53 10.52
N LYS A 61 -31.10 -63.61 10.40
CA LYS A 61 -30.98 -64.65 11.44
C LYS A 61 -29.53 -64.97 11.76
N GLN A 62 -29.28 -65.29 13.02
CA GLN A 62 -28.01 -65.86 13.46
C GLN A 62 -27.89 -67.33 13.03
N ILE A 63 -26.70 -67.69 12.59
CA ILE A 63 -26.25 -69.00 12.11
C ILE A 63 -25.01 -69.38 12.91
N TRP A 64 -24.77 -70.67 13.06
CA TRP A 64 -23.55 -71.19 13.67
C TRP A 64 -23.06 -72.46 12.97
N VAL A 65 -21.76 -72.71 13.07
CA VAL A 65 -21.10 -73.95 12.62
C VAL A 65 -20.05 -74.35 13.65
N GLU A 66 -19.95 -75.65 13.92
CA GLU A 66 -18.95 -76.27 14.79
C GLU A 66 -17.97 -77.08 13.96
N ILE A 67 -16.69 -76.78 14.15
CA ILE A 67 -15.61 -77.31 13.34
C ILE A 67 -14.49 -77.78 14.27
N LYS A 68 -14.03 -79.00 14.06
CA LYS A 68 -12.92 -79.60 14.77
C LYS A 68 -11.60 -79.25 14.09
N ASN A 69 -10.65 -78.78 14.87
CA ASN A 69 -9.27 -78.65 14.43
C ASN A 69 -8.62 -80.05 14.35
N THR A 70 -8.22 -80.47 13.15
CA THR A 70 -7.49 -81.73 12.92
C THR A 70 -6.06 -81.50 12.44
N GLY A 71 -5.64 -80.24 12.32
CA GLY A 71 -4.28 -79.84 11.96
C GLY A 71 -3.34 -79.79 13.17
N ALA A 72 -2.07 -79.47 12.92
CA ALA A 72 -1.07 -79.27 13.97
C ALA A 72 -1.04 -77.83 14.51
N ALA A 73 -1.55 -76.85 13.75
CA ALA A 73 -1.59 -75.46 14.16
C ALA A 73 -2.73 -75.19 15.17
N VAL A 74 -2.43 -74.44 16.24
CA VAL A 74 -3.46 -73.83 17.09
C VAL A 74 -4.13 -72.70 16.31
N TRP A 75 -5.44 -72.77 16.12
CA TRP A 75 -6.20 -71.68 15.47
C TRP A 75 -6.39 -70.53 16.47
N LYS A 76 -6.46 -69.30 15.97
CA LYS A 76 -6.70 -68.07 16.76
C LYS A 76 -7.80 -67.23 16.11
N ASN A 77 -8.60 -66.51 16.89
CA ASN A 77 -9.67 -65.65 16.34
C ASN A 77 -9.18 -64.27 15.86
N SER A 78 -7.95 -63.90 16.24
CA SER A 78 -7.34 -62.59 16.09
C SER A 78 -5.81 -62.70 16.00
N GLY A 79 -5.15 -61.62 15.59
CA GLY A 79 -3.73 -61.60 15.24
C GLY A 79 -3.45 -62.10 13.82
N ASP A 80 -2.16 -62.23 13.50
CA ASP A 80 -1.71 -62.80 12.23
C ASP A 80 -2.12 -64.28 12.13
N ASN A 81 -2.47 -64.76 10.93
CA ASN A 81 -2.92 -66.12 10.67
C ASN A 81 -4.23 -66.52 11.37
N ALA A 82 -5.04 -65.53 11.79
CA ALA A 82 -6.36 -65.76 12.39
C ALA A 82 -7.29 -66.56 11.46
N VAL A 83 -8.04 -67.52 12.03
CA VAL A 83 -8.93 -68.41 11.29
C VAL A 83 -10.33 -67.83 11.21
N LYS A 84 -10.84 -67.69 9.99
CA LYS A 84 -12.13 -67.06 9.67
C LYS A 84 -12.90 -67.88 8.65
N ILE A 85 -14.21 -67.65 8.59
CA ILE A 85 -15.06 -68.10 7.49
C ILE A 85 -15.01 -67.08 6.34
N GLY A 86 -14.88 -67.58 5.12
CA GLY A 86 -15.10 -66.83 3.90
C GLY A 86 -16.00 -67.56 2.90
N THR A 87 -16.54 -66.81 1.94
CA THR A 87 -17.36 -67.33 0.83
C THR A 87 -16.50 -68.11 -0.18
N VAL A 88 -16.93 -69.31 -0.57
CA VAL A 88 -16.24 -70.19 -1.54
C VAL A 88 -17.11 -70.45 -2.79
N ARG A 89 -16.68 -71.39 -3.65
CA ARG A 89 -17.24 -71.65 -5.00
C ARG A 89 -17.34 -70.38 -5.84
N LYS A 90 -16.19 -70.01 -6.42
CA LYS A 90 -15.73 -68.62 -6.64
C LYS A 90 -15.40 -67.97 -5.30
N ARG A 91 -14.16 -68.22 -4.82
CA ARG A 91 -13.61 -67.63 -3.58
C ARG A 91 -13.72 -66.11 -3.61
N ASP A 92 -13.86 -65.52 -2.43
CA ASP A 92 -13.87 -64.06 -2.21
C ASP A 92 -15.01 -63.29 -2.92
N ARG A 93 -16.09 -63.99 -3.31
CA ARG A 93 -17.27 -63.41 -3.96
C ARG A 93 -18.28 -62.88 -2.94
N GLY A 94 -18.77 -61.66 -3.15
CA GLY A 94 -19.90 -61.11 -2.38
C GLY A 94 -21.12 -62.04 -2.34
N SER A 95 -21.80 -62.08 -1.19
CA SER A 95 -22.99 -62.90 -0.95
C SER A 95 -24.28 -62.08 -0.89
N ASN A 96 -25.35 -62.61 -1.48
CA ASN A 96 -26.72 -62.09 -1.31
C ASN A 96 -27.31 -62.42 0.07
N LEU A 97 -26.57 -63.14 0.93
CA LEU A 97 -26.90 -63.41 2.32
C LEU A 97 -26.09 -62.55 3.31
N ARG A 98 -25.30 -61.59 2.83
CA ARG A 98 -24.43 -60.74 3.67
C ARG A 98 -25.25 -59.95 4.69
N ALA A 99 -25.01 -60.20 5.98
CA ALA A 99 -25.48 -59.35 7.07
C ALA A 99 -24.52 -58.17 7.30
N VAL A 100 -25.02 -57.09 7.90
CA VAL A 100 -24.21 -55.89 8.22
C VAL A 100 -23.03 -56.22 9.15
N GLY A 101 -23.19 -57.21 10.03
CA GLY A 101 -22.13 -57.70 10.94
C GLY A 101 -21.04 -58.56 10.29
N TRP A 102 -21.05 -58.79 8.97
CA TRP A 102 -19.95 -59.48 8.29
C TRP A 102 -18.67 -58.62 8.26
N LEU A 103 -17.52 -59.25 8.48
CA LEU A 103 -16.20 -58.61 8.47
C LEU A 103 -15.84 -57.92 7.14
N SER A 104 -16.41 -58.39 6.02
CA SER A 104 -16.39 -57.71 4.71
C SER A 104 -17.57 -58.17 3.85
N ASP A 105 -17.55 -57.94 2.53
CA ASP A 105 -18.51 -58.58 1.61
C ASP A 105 -18.32 -60.10 1.45
N ASN A 106 -17.15 -60.63 1.82
CA ASN A 106 -16.72 -62.00 1.56
C ASN A 106 -15.98 -62.71 2.72
N ARG A 107 -15.73 -62.00 3.83
CA ARG A 107 -15.30 -62.52 5.14
C ARG A 107 -16.49 -62.40 6.09
N VAL A 108 -16.86 -63.54 6.67
CA VAL A 108 -18.12 -63.69 7.41
C VAL A 108 -17.88 -63.38 8.88
N ALA A 109 -17.14 -64.24 9.58
CA ALA A 109 -16.78 -64.08 11.00
C ALA A 109 -15.48 -64.83 11.34
N SER A 110 -14.86 -64.45 12.45
CA SER A 110 -13.89 -65.29 13.17
C SER A 110 -14.59 -66.37 13.98
N MET A 111 -13.82 -67.34 14.49
CA MET A 111 -14.27 -68.26 15.55
C MET A 111 -14.59 -67.51 16.87
N THR A 112 -15.44 -68.11 17.71
CA THR A 112 -15.93 -67.49 18.96
C THR A 112 -14.90 -67.60 20.08
N GLU A 113 -14.20 -68.74 20.14
CA GLU A 113 -13.14 -69.02 21.10
C GLU A 113 -11.90 -68.16 20.81
N ALA A 114 -11.09 -67.84 21.84
CA ALA A 114 -9.82 -67.13 21.61
C ALA A 114 -8.83 -67.97 20.80
N GLU A 115 -8.71 -69.26 21.16
CA GLU A 115 -7.83 -70.24 20.52
C GLU A 115 -8.51 -71.62 20.44
N ILE A 116 -8.25 -72.41 19.39
CA ILE A 116 -8.70 -73.80 19.25
C ILE A 116 -7.48 -74.68 19.00
N ALA A 117 -7.09 -75.43 20.02
CA ALA A 117 -5.98 -76.39 19.95
C ALA A 117 -6.30 -77.59 19.04
N PRO A 118 -5.29 -78.26 18.46
CA PRO A 118 -5.44 -79.54 17.76
C PRO A 118 -6.30 -80.54 18.53
N GLY A 119 -7.26 -81.15 17.85
CA GLY A 119 -8.21 -82.11 18.43
C GLY A 119 -9.48 -81.50 19.02
N ASN A 120 -9.52 -80.20 19.32
CA ASN A 120 -10.69 -79.55 19.89
C ASN A 120 -11.69 -79.07 18.82
N VAL A 121 -12.94 -78.91 19.23
CA VAL A 121 -14.02 -78.26 18.45
C VAL A 121 -14.12 -76.80 18.87
N GLY A 122 -14.31 -75.90 17.92
CA GLY A 122 -14.75 -74.53 18.19
C GLY A 122 -15.92 -74.12 17.30
N ARG A 123 -16.65 -73.10 17.73
CA ARG A 123 -17.88 -72.62 17.13
C ARG A 123 -17.67 -71.26 16.48
N PHE A 124 -18.11 -71.12 15.24
CA PHE A 124 -18.26 -69.84 14.57
C PHE A 124 -19.73 -69.42 14.64
N VAL A 125 -20.00 -68.16 14.97
CA VAL A 125 -21.36 -67.60 15.03
C VAL A 125 -21.40 -66.34 14.16
N PHE A 126 -22.37 -66.26 13.26
CA PHE A 126 -22.51 -65.15 12.32
C PHE A 126 -23.95 -64.93 11.92
N GLU A 127 -24.31 -63.71 11.53
CA GLU A 127 -25.64 -63.42 10.98
C GLU A 127 -25.68 -63.60 9.47
N ILE A 128 -26.85 -63.93 8.92
CA ILE A 128 -27.14 -63.79 7.49
C ILE A 128 -28.43 -62.99 7.30
N THR A 129 -28.47 -62.15 6.27
CA THR A 129 -29.62 -61.30 5.92
C THR A 129 -30.04 -61.60 4.49
N LEU A 130 -31.32 -61.91 4.23
CA LEU A 130 -31.77 -62.24 2.88
C LEU A 130 -31.87 -60.98 1.99
N GLY A 131 -30.83 -60.72 1.21
CA GLY A 131 -30.68 -59.55 0.35
C GLY A 131 -31.39 -59.60 -1.01
N THR A 132 -32.22 -60.62 -1.29
CA THR A 132 -32.97 -60.77 -2.56
C THR A 132 -34.47 -60.93 -2.32
N ASN A 133 -35.30 -60.40 -3.22
CA ASN A 133 -36.76 -60.59 -3.22
C ASN A 133 -37.25 -61.75 -4.10
N THR A 134 -36.34 -62.57 -4.62
CA THR A 134 -36.70 -63.72 -5.47
C THR A 134 -36.92 -64.97 -4.61
N ALA A 135 -38.13 -65.53 -4.64
CA ALA A 135 -38.50 -66.74 -3.93
C ALA A 135 -37.63 -67.95 -4.35
N GLY A 136 -37.34 -68.86 -3.42
CA GLY A 136 -36.72 -70.14 -3.74
C GLY A 136 -35.79 -70.70 -2.68
N ASN A 137 -35.13 -71.81 -3.02
CA ASN A 137 -34.13 -72.45 -2.18
C ASN A 137 -32.73 -71.98 -2.60
N TYR A 138 -32.03 -71.31 -1.69
CA TYR A 138 -30.65 -70.87 -1.88
C TYR A 138 -29.71 -71.73 -1.04
N ARG A 139 -28.55 -72.07 -1.61
CA ARG A 139 -27.45 -72.72 -0.90
C ARG A 139 -26.19 -71.90 -1.07
N GLU A 140 -25.77 -71.22 0.00
CA GLU A 140 -24.51 -70.46 0.02
C GLU A 140 -23.39 -71.36 0.54
N TYR A 141 -22.19 -71.24 -0.04
CA TYR A 141 -21.06 -72.10 0.30
C TYR A 141 -19.96 -71.32 1.01
N PHE A 142 -19.45 -71.90 2.09
CA PHE A 142 -18.48 -71.31 3.00
C PHE A 142 -17.30 -72.25 3.23
N GLY A 143 -16.12 -71.69 3.45
CA GLY A 143 -14.91 -72.42 3.79
C GLY A 143 -14.09 -71.66 4.83
N LEU A 144 -13.08 -72.32 5.40
CA LEU A 144 -12.15 -71.67 6.33
C LEU A 144 -10.93 -71.11 5.61
N VAL A 145 -10.44 -69.99 6.11
CA VAL A 145 -9.17 -69.36 5.72
C VAL A 145 -8.37 -68.99 6.96
N ALA A 146 -7.08 -69.32 6.96
CA ALA A 146 -6.09 -68.79 7.89
C ALA A 146 -5.47 -67.54 7.23
N GLU A 147 -5.80 -66.37 7.74
CA GLU A 147 -5.58 -65.10 7.03
C GLU A 147 -4.10 -64.76 6.92
N GLY A 148 -3.59 -64.70 5.67
CA GLY A 148 -2.17 -64.55 5.38
C GLY A 148 -1.43 -65.88 5.11
N VAL A 149 -2.06 -67.03 5.35
CA VAL A 149 -1.48 -68.36 5.09
C VAL A 149 -2.15 -69.05 3.90
N ALA A 150 -3.37 -69.56 4.08
CA ALA A 150 -4.04 -70.44 3.11
C ALA A 150 -5.54 -70.58 3.38
N TRP A 151 -6.28 -71.02 2.36
CA TRP A 151 -7.59 -71.65 2.55
C TRP A 151 -7.41 -73.10 3.01
N PHE A 152 -8.34 -73.60 3.80
CA PHE A 152 -8.37 -75.00 4.24
C PHE A 152 -8.84 -75.89 3.07
N GLU A 153 -7.89 -76.34 2.25
CA GLU A 153 -8.20 -77.11 1.03
C GLU A 153 -8.95 -78.41 1.38
N GLY A 154 -10.04 -78.68 0.64
CA GLY A 154 -10.95 -79.79 0.89
C GLY A 154 -12.05 -79.52 1.94
N PHE A 155 -12.01 -78.40 2.69
CA PHE A 155 -13.04 -78.05 3.66
C PHE A 155 -14.04 -77.01 3.12
N GLU A 156 -15.28 -77.45 2.87
CA GLU A 156 -16.44 -76.58 2.63
C GLU A 156 -17.63 -77.01 3.49
N PHE A 157 -18.45 -76.05 3.92
CA PHE A 157 -19.79 -76.27 4.47
C PHE A 157 -20.81 -75.34 3.78
N TYR A 158 -22.11 -75.48 4.05
CA TYR A 158 -23.12 -74.69 3.35
C TYR A 158 -24.34 -74.24 4.18
N VAL A 159 -24.79 -73.05 3.81
CA VAL A 159 -26.01 -72.27 4.12
C VAL A 159 -27.30 -72.63 3.40
N ASP A 160 -28.16 -73.56 3.84
CA ASP A 160 -29.48 -73.72 3.19
C ASP A 160 -30.49 -72.68 3.68
N VAL A 161 -31.02 -71.87 2.75
CA VAL A 161 -32.01 -70.81 3.01
C VAL A 161 -33.25 -70.99 2.14
N ASN A 162 -34.41 -71.05 2.78
CA ASN A 162 -35.72 -70.92 2.14
C ASN A 162 -36.12 -69.43 2.09
N ALA A 163 -36.08 -68.84 0.90
CA ALA A 163 -36.34 -67.42 0.70
C ALA A 163 -37.83 -67.14 0.45
N ILE A 164 -38.41 -66.30 1.30
CA ILE A 164 -39.79 -65.82 1.25
C ILE A 164 -39.76 -64.35 0.82
N PRO A 165 -40.37 -63.96 -0.32
CA PRO A 165 -40.42 -62.55 -0.72
C PRO A 165 -41.13 -61.65 0.31
N ALA A 166 -40.69 -60.40 0.35
CA ALA A 166 -41.39 -59.32 1.01
C ALA A 166 -42.31 -58.54 0.03
N ALA A 167 -43.40 -58.00 0.56
CA ALA A 167 -44.08 -56.88 -0.04
C ALA A 167 -43.17 -55.65 0.05
N ILE A 168 -42.65 -55.20 -1.10
CA ILE A 168 -41.79 -54.02 -1.21
C ILE A 168 -42.64 -52.87 -1.77
N THR A 169 -43.36 -52.20 -0.86
CA THR A 169 -44.33 -51.14 -1.20
C THR A 169 -44.17 -49.91 -0.34
N GLY A 170 -44.58 -48.76 -0.88
CA GLY A 170 -44.62 -47.48 -0.20
C GLY A 170 -45.57 -46.53 -0.90
N GLU A 171 -46.03 -45.54 -0.16
CA GLU A 171 -47.07 -44.59 -0.57
C GLU A 171 -46.60 -43.16 -0.27
N ILE A 172 -46.91 -42.20 -1.15
CA ILE A 172 -46.59 -40.79 -0.90
C ILE A 172 -47.51 -40.21 0.18
N VAL A 173 -46.91 -39.49 1.14
CA VAL A 173 -47.63 -38.73 2.18
C VAL A 173 -47.62 -37.24 1.86
N ALA A 174 -46.47 -36.70 1.42
CA ALA A 174 -46.35 -35.31 0.99
C ALA A 174 -45.18 -35.10 0.03
N ALA A 175 -45.37 -34.23 -0.98
CA ALA A 175 -44.32 -33.60 -1.76
C ALA A 175 -44.79 -32.18 -2.14
N PRO A 176 -43.88 -31.19 -2.26
CA PRO A 176 -44.24 -29.85 -2.70
C PRO A 176 -44.57 -29.86 -4.20
N ASN A 177 -45.80 -29.48 -4.54
CA ASN A 177 -46.28 -29.36 -5.92
C ASN A 177 -47.43 -28.33 -5.95
N PRO A 178 -47.42 -27.30 -6.82
CA PRO A 178 -46.33 -26.91 -7.72
C PRO A 178 -45.12 -26.30 -6.99
N VAL A 179 -44.01 -26.17 -7.71
CA VAL A 179 -42.77 -25.50 -7.27
C VAL A 179 -42.50 -24.30 -8.18
N VAL A 180 -42.04 -23.19 -7.59
CA VAL A 180 -41.61 -21.99 -8.33
C VAL A 180 -40.17 -21.68 -7.93
N ILE A 181 -39.31 -21.52 -8.93
CA ILE A 181 -37.85 -21.36 -8.80
C ILE A 181 -37.35 -20.47 -9.93
N LYS A 182 -36.25 -19.73 -9.76
CA LYS A 182 -35.67 -18.90 -10.85
C LYS A 182 -34.64 -19.69 -11.65
N ALA A 183 -34.40 -19.32 -12.89
CA ALA A 183 -33.37 -19.92 -13.74
C ALA A 183 -31.99 -19.88 -13.04
N GLY A 184 -31.33 -21.03 -12.91
CA GLY A 184 -30.05 -21.18 -12.19
C GLY A 184 -30.13 -21.18 -10.65
N GLU A 185 -31.30 -21.02 -10.04
CA GLU A 185 -31.50 -21.09 -8.58
C GLU A 185 -31.50 -22.56 -8.09
N VAL A 186 -31.10 -22.78 -6.84
CA VAL A 186 -31.03 -24.11 -6.20
C VAL A 186 -31.99 -24.14 -5.01
N GLN A 187 -32.83 -25.17 -4.92
CA GLN A 187 -33.90 -25.28 -3.92
C GLN A 187 -33.98 -26.69 -3.35
N SER A 188 -34.20 -26.81 -2.04
CA SER A 188 -34.47 -28.11 -1.39
C SER A 188 -35.97 -28.35 -1.24
N LEU A 189 -36.40 -29.55 -1.62
CA LEU A 189 -37.77 -30.05 -1.55
C LEU A 189 -37.83 -31.14 -0.46
N HIS A 190 -38.73 -30.98 0.51
CA HIS A 190 -38.94 -31.94 1.58
C HIS A 190 -40.06 -32.92 1.20
N LEU A 191 -39.75 -34.21 1.11
CA LEU A 191 -40.67 -35.26 0.70
C LEU A 191 -40.94 -36.22 1.88
N LYS A 192 -42.16 -36.73 1.99
CA LYS A 192 -42.55 -37.73 2.99
C LYS A 192 -43.25 -38.92 2.34
N PHE A 193 -42.82 -40.13 2.68
CA PHE A 193 -43.39 -41.39 2.17
C PHE A 193 -43.65 -42.37 3.31
N LYS A 194 -44.80 -43.04 3.29
CA LYS A 194 -45.16 -44.09 4.24
C LYS A 194 -44.64 -45.43 3.73
N ASN A 195 -43.96 -46.16 4.62
CA ASN A 195 -43.61 -47.55 4.40
C ASN A 195 -44.87 -48.41 4.58
N THR A 196 -45.32 -49.05 3.49
CA THR A 196 -46.49 -49.94 3.49
C THR A 196 -46.09 -51.40 3.19
N GLY A 197 -44.79 -51.67 3.09
CA GLY A 197 -44.22 -52.99 2.87
C GLY A 197 -43.79 -53.68 4.15
N ASP A 198 -43.22 -54.88 4.01
CA ASP A 198 -42.79 -55.72 5.13
C ASP A 198 -41.39 -55.39 5.67
N ILE A 199 -40.57 -54.66 4.91
CA ILE A 199 -39.15 -54.42 5.23
C ILE A 199 -38.93 -53.02 5.81
N THR A 200 -38.09 -52.92 6.83
CA THR A 200 -37.56 -51.63 7.30
C THR A 200 -36.73 -51.00 6.18
N TRP A 201 -37.07 -49.78 5.77
CA TRP A 201 -36.27 -49.00 4.83
C TRP A 201 -34.97 -48.55 5.51
N SER A 202 -33.85 -48.60 4.80
CA SER A 202 -32.56 -48.10 5.28
C SER A 202 -32.09 -46.89 4.47
N ASN A 203 -31.31 -46.01 5.08
CA ASN A 203 -30.60 -44.93 4.39
C ASN A 203 -29.29 -45.40 3.72
N SER A 204 -28.84 -46.62 4.03
CA SER A 204 -27.51 -47.15 3.69
C SER A 204 -27.50 -48.68 3.54
N GLY A 205 -26.40 -49.24 3.03
CA GLY A 205 -26.30 -50.67 2.69
C GLY A 205 -26.81 -51.01 1.28
N PRO A 206 -26.83 -52.30 0.89
CA PRO A 206 -27.19 -52.72 -0.47
C PRO A 206 -28.64 -52.38 -0.83
N ASN A 207 -29.55 -52.51 0.13
CA ASN A 207 -30.99 -52.28 -0.04
C ASN A 207 -31.41 -50.87 0.45
N ALA A 208 -30.53 -49.87 0.26
CA ALA A 208 -30.81 -48.49 0.63
C ALA A 208 -32.01 -47.93 -0.15
N VAL A 209 -32.86 -47.16 0.52
CA VAL A 209 -34.09 -46.60 -0.06
C VAL A 209 -33.84 -45.17 -0.50
N LYS A 210 -33.97 -44.92 -1.80
CA LYS A 210 -33.61 -43.67 -2.47
C LYS A 210 -34.77 -43.11 -3.28
N VAL A 211 -34.71 -41.82 -3.57
CA VAL A 211 -35.54 -41.19 -4.61
C VAL A 211 -34.77 -41.17 -5.92
N GLY A 212 -35.45 -41.54 -7.01
CA GLY A 212 -34.93 -41.51 -8.37
C GLY A 212 -35.94 -40.97 -9.36
N THR A 213 -35.47 -40.59 -10.54
CA THR A 213 -36.31 -40.09 -11.64
C THR A 213 -37.19 -41.20 -12.22
N ALA A 214 -38.46 -40.90 -12.47
CA ALA A 214 -39.45 -41.82 -13.03
C ALA A 214 -40.02 -41.33 -14.37
N LYS A 215 -40.75 -42.23 -15.04
CA LYS A 215 -41.44 -42.07 -16.34
C LYS A 215 -40.61 -41.41 -17.46
N PRO A 216 -39.72 -42.17 -18.14
CA PRO A 216 -39.27 -43.52 -17.78
C PRO A 216 -38.38 -43.49 -16.53
N PHE A 217 -38.24 -44.65 -15.86
CA PHE A 217 -37.25 -44.78 -14.79
C PHE A 217 -35.85 -44.47 -15.33
N ASP A 218 -34.98 -43.99 -14.44
CA ASP A 218 -33.55 -43.77 -14.70
C ASP A 218 -33.21 -42.71 -15.77
N ARG A 219 -34.17 -41.93 -16.28
CA ARG A 219 -33.92 -40.76 -17.15
C ARG A 219 -33.00 -39.73 -16.50
N LYS A 220 -32.20 -39.02 -17.29
CA LYS A 220 -31.48 -37.84 -16.78
C LYS A 220 -32.47 -36.69 -16.51
N SER A 221 -32.30 -35.98 -15.39
CA SER A 221 -33.11 -34.79 -15.07
C SER A 221 -32.40 -33.50 -15.50
N PRO A 222 -33.09 -32.53 -16.14
CA PRO A 222 -32.58 -31.18 -16.32
C PRO A 222 -32.54 -30.37 -15.02
N PHE A 223 -33.05 -30.91 -13.91
CA PHE A 223 -33.03 -30.30 -12.57
C PHE A 223 -31.95 -30.88 -11.63
N LYS A 224 -31.03 -31.69 -12.17
CA LYS A 224 -30.01 -32.40 -11.39
C LYS A 224 -29.08 -31.42 -10.66
N ALA A 225 -29.13 -31.43 -9.33
CA ALA A 225 -28.19 -30.69 -8.49
C ALA A 225 -26.83 -31.41 -8.40
N SER A 226 -25.79 -30.68 -8.00
CA SER A 226 -24.44 -31.24 -7.74
C SER A 226 -24.43 -32.24 -6.58
N SER A 227 -25.40 -32.17 -5.67
CA SER A 227 -25.57 -33.09 -4.53
C SER A 227 -26.20 -34.44 -4.87
N TRP A 228 -26.64 -34.66 -6.12
CA TRP A 228 -27.23 -35.93 -6.53
C TRP A 228 -26.19 -37.05 -6.62
N LEU A 229 -26.58 -38.25 -6.19
CA LEU A 229 -25.75 -39.46 -6.24
C LEU A 229 -25.42 -39.91 -7.67
N SER A 230 -26.26 -39.55 -8.65
CA SER A 230 -26.04 -39.73 -10.09
C SER A 230 -26.92 -38.75 -10.88
N ASP A 231 -26.94 -38.83 -12.21
CA ASP A 231 -27.87 -38.04 -13.04
C ASP A 231 -29.36 -38.43 -12.86
N ASN A 232 -29.65 -39.50 -12.11
CA ASN A 232 -30.98 -40.10 -11.94
C ASN A 232 -31.29 -40.64 -10.50
N ARG A 233 -30.39 -40.44 -9.53
CA ARG A 233 -30.56 -40.77 -8.10
C ARG A 233 -30.24 -39.54 -7.27
N THR A 234 -31.20 -39.13 -6.43
CA THR A 234 -31.18 -37.78 -5.85
C THR A 234 -30.73 -37.79 -4.39
N THR A 235 -31.37 -38.62 -3.56
CA THR A 235 -31.21 -38.64 -2.10
C THR A 235 -31.66 -39.98 -1.52
N ALA A 236 -31.26 -40.30 -0.29
CA ALA A 236 -31.76 -41.43 0.49
C ALA A 236 -32.83 -40.97 1.51
N THR A 237 -33.51 -41.90 2.18
CA THR A 237 -34.25 -41.57 3.41
C THR A 237 -33.27 -41.04 4.46
N ILE A 238 -33.68 -40.11 5.33
CA ILE A 238 -32.80 -39.53 6.35
C ILE A 238 -32.43 -40.57 7.42
N SER A 239 -33.43 -41.32 7.89
CA SER A 239 -33.31 -42.35 8.94
C SER A 239 -33.99 -43.66 8.50
N PRO A 240 -33.70 -44.79 9.15
CA PRO A 240 -34.42 -46.05 8.92
C PRO A 240 -35.93 -45.93 9.21
N VAL A 241 -36.76 -46.60 8.41
CA VAL A 241 -38.23 -46.49 8.48
C VAL A 241 -38.87 -47.86 8.58
N ALA A 242 -39.31 -48.23 9.79
CA ALA A 242 -40.01 -49.49 10.02
C ALA A 242 -41.34 -49.57 9.22
N PRO A 243 -41.86 -50.78 8.94
CA PRO A 243 -43.19 -50.99 8.39
C PRO A 243 -44.27 -50.16 9.10
N GLY A 244 -45.11 -49.48 8.32
CA GLY A 244 -46.14 -48.55 8.81
C GLY A 244 -45.64 -47.13 9.14
N GLY A 245 -44.33 -46.93 9.31
CA GLY A 245 -43.71 -45.63 9.58
C GLY A 245 -43.66 -44.69 8.37
N THR A 246 -43.34 -43.41 8.60
CA THR A 246 -43.15 -42.40 7.53
C THR A 246 -41.70 -41.95 7.49
N GLY A 247 -41.07 -42.08 6.32
CA GLY A 247 -39.71 -41.60 6.03
C GLY A 247 -39.70 -40.21 5.41
N GLU A 248 -38.65 -39.46 5.71
CA GLU A 248 -38.40 -38.13 5.14
C GLU A 248 -37.18 -38.16 4.22
N PHE A 249 -37.25 -37.38 3.14
CA PHE A 249 -36.22 -37.30 2.09
C PHE A 249 -36.03 -35.84 1.69
N ASN A 250 -34.77 -35.38 1.61
CA ASN A 250 -34.44 -34.03 1.17
C ASN A 250 -33.90 -34.05 -0.26
N LEU A 251 -34.72 -33.60 -1.21
CA LEU A 251 -34.42 -33.52 -2.64
C LEU A 251 -33.99 -32.10 -3.02
N THR A 252 -32.69 -31.84 -3.16
CA THR A 252 -32.22 -30.58 -3.75
C THR A 252 -32.35 -30.62 -5.27
N ILE A 253 -32.93 -29.60 -5.89
CA ILE A 253 -32.98 -29.39 -7.34
C ILE A 253 -32.20 -28.12 -7.72
N SER A 254 -31.69 -28.08 -8.95
CA SER A 254 -31.07 -26.88 -9.56
C SER A 254 -31.82 -26.54 -10.84
N ALA A 255 -32.32 -25.31 -10.97
CA ALA A 255 -33.12 -24.93 -12.13
C ALA A 255 -32.28 -24.75 -13.40
N PRO A 256 -32.75 -25.21 -14.58
CA PRO A 256 -32.09 -24.94 -15.84
C PRO A 256 -32.11 -23.44 -16.17
N ALA A 257 -31.19 -23.00 -17.03
CA ALA A 257 -31.08 -21.60 -17.45
C ALA A 257 -32.28 -21.09 -18.30
N LYS A 258 -33.12 -22.00 -18.83
CA LYS A 258 -34.27 -21.65 -19.67
C LYS A 258 -35.54 -21.51 -18.81
N PRO A 259 -36.22 -20.34 -18.80
CA PRO A 259 -37.52 -20.18 -18.16
C PRO A 259 -38.62 -20.99 -18.86
N GLY A 260 -39.64 -21.39 -18.11
CA GLY A 260 -40.78 -22.15 -18.61
C GLY A 260 -41.47 -23.01 -17.57
N LYS A 261 -42.47 -23.78 -17.99
CA LYS A 261 -43.09 -24.84 -17.18
C LYS A 261 -42.45 -26.19 -17.50
N TYR A 262 -42.14 -26.94 -16.45
CA TYR A 262 -41.52 -28.25 -16.49
C TYR A 262 -42.32 -29.23 -15.62
N VAL A 263 -42.22 -30.53 -15.91
CA VAL A 263 -42.92 -31.59 -15.18
C VAL A 263 -41.93 -32.71 -14.86
N GLU A 264 -41.38 -32.70 -13.65
CA GLU A 264 -40.48 -33.76 -13.20
C GLU A 264 -41.29 -34.90 -12.57
N ASN A 265 -41.06 -36.12 -13.06
CA ASN A 265 -41.61 -37.34 -12.48
C ASN A 265 -40.52 -38.05 -11.65
N PHE A 266 -40.88 -38.48 -10.44
CA PHE A 266 -39.99 -39.16 -9.50
C PHE A 266 -40.70 -40.36 -8.85
N ALA A 267 -39.92 -41.29 -8.31
CA ALA A 267 -40.41 -42.42 -7.52
C ALA A 267 -39.35 -42.82 -6.48
N VAL A 268 -39.77 -43.65 -5.52
CA VAL A 268 -38.88 -44.27 -4.53
C VAL A 268 -38.45 -45.65 -5.04
N VAL A 269 -37.17 -45.97 -4.85
CA VAL A 269 -36.56 -47.26 -5.19
C VAL A 269 -35.88 -47.84 -3.96
N VAL A 270 -36.06 -49.14 -3.75
CA VAL A 270 -35.21 -49.95 -2.88
C VAL A 270 -34.13 -50.53 -3.77
N GLU A 271 -32.90 -50.03 -3.60
CA GLU A 271 -31.77 -50.41 -4.46
C GLU A 271 -31.52 -51.92 -4.39
N GLY A 272 -31.03 -52.51 -5.50
CA GLY A 272 -30.90 -53.96 -5.65
C GLY A 272 -32.21 -54.75 -5.78
N LEU A 273 -33.37 -54.19 -5.39
CA LEU A 273 -34.64 -54.90 -5.29
C LEU A 273 -35.74 -54.42 -6.25
N ALA A 274 -36.33 -53.24 -6.03
CA ALA A 274 -37.51 -52.80 -6.78
C ALA A 274 -37.83 -51.29 -6.64
N TRP A 275 -38.45 -50.72 -7.67
CA TRP A 275 -39.18 -49.44 -7.59
C TRP A 275 -40.52 -49.65 -6.87
N LEU A 276 -40.87 -48.76 -5.91
CA LEU A 276 -42.10 -48.87 -5.13
C LEU A 276 -43.32 -48.45 -5.97
N PRO A 277 -44.28 -49.35 -6.30
CA PRO A 277 -45.28 -49.08 -7.34
C PRO A 277 -46.15 -47.84 -7.11
N LYS A 278 -46.53 -47.57 -5.85
CA LYS A 278 -47.38 -46.43 -5.44
C LYS A 278 -46.59 -45.19 -4.98
N SER A 279 -45.27 -45.16 -5.19
CA SER A 279 -44.43 -44.00 -4.82
C SER A 279 -44.27 -42.95 -5.93
N ASN A 280 -44.82 -43.20 -7.11
CA ASN A 280 -44.72 -42.30 -8.26
C ASN A 280 -45.38 -40.95 -7.95
N PHE A 281 -44.62 -39.86 -8.02
CA PHE A 281 -45.12 -38.50 -7.83
C PHE A 281 -44.63 -37.54 -8.92
N VAL A 282 -45.32 -36.40 -9.01
CA VAL A 282 -45.09 -35.35 -10.00
C VAL A 282 -44.75 -34.06 -9.28
N VAL A 283 -43.77 -33.32 -9.81
CA VAL A 283 -43.48 -31.94 -9.43
C VAL A 283 -43.60 -31.07 -10.68
N GLU A 284 -44.63 -30.24 -10.72
CA GLU A 284 -44.78 -29.17 -11.71
C GLU A 284 -43.89 -28.01 -11.29
N ILE A 285 -42.83 -27.74 -12.06
CA ILE A 285 -41.83 -26.71 -11.75
C ILE A 285 -41.99 -25.55 -12.73
N THR A 286 -42.33 -24.37 -12.23
CA THR A 286 -42.31 -23.13 -13.02
C THR A 286 -40.97 -22.43 -12.79
N VAL A 287 -40.11 -22.46 -13.82
CA VAL A 287 -38.83 -21.74 -13.84
C VAL A 287 -39.08 -20.32 -14.32
N GLN A 288 -38.94 -19.35 -13.41
CA GLN A 288 -39.04 -17.92 -13.70
C GLN A 288 -37.72 -17.36 -14.26
N PRO A 289 -37.75 -16.28 -15.05
CA PRO A 289 -36.53 -15.58 -15.46
C PRO A 289 -35.83 -14.98 -14.22
N ALA A 290 -34.51 -15.19 -14.14
CA ALA A 290 -33.65 -14.49 -13.21
C ALA A 290 -33.38 -13.08 -13.75
N ILE A 291 -33.90 -12.06 -13.06
CA ILE A 291 -33.75 -10.65 -13.40
C ILE A 291 -32.67 -10.06 -12.50
N TYR A 292 -31.61 -9.55 -13.13
CA TYR A 292 -30.50 -8.87 -12.49
C TYR A 292 -30.49 -7.40 -12.95
N SER A 293 -30.94 -6.50 -12.08
CA SER A 293 -30.95 -5.06 -12.32
C SER A 293 -30.53 -4.32 -11.05
N ALA A 294 -29.83 -3.19 -11.22
CA ALA A 294 -29.25 -2.41 -10.13
C ALA A 294 -29.85 -1.00 -10.10
N GLY A 295 -29.89 -0.38 -8.92
CA GLY A 295 -30.03 1.05 -8.76
C GLY A 295 -28.75 1.65 -8.19
N PHE A 296 -28.35 2.81 -8.68
CA PHE A 296 -27.32 3.62 -8.03
C PHE A 296 -27.85 4.18 -6.70
N MET A 297 -27.04 4.10 -5.64
CA MET A 297 -27.34 4.77 -4.35
C MET A 297 -26.38 5.94 -4.11
N ARG A 298 -25.07 5.67 -4.08
CA ARG A 298 -23.99 6.66 -3.91
C ARG A 298 -22.61 6.02 -4.16
N GLN A 299 -21.59 6.83 -4.28
CA GLN A 299 -20.19 6.42 -4.42
C GLN A 299 -19.24 7.35 -3.65
N SER A 300 -17.95 7.01 -3.60
CA SER A 300 -16.90 7.93 -3.16
C SER A 300 -16.71 9.10 -4.13
N ASP A 301 -16.23 10.22 -3.60
CA ASP A 301 -15.95 11.46 -4.34
C ASP A 301 -14.88 11.30 -5.44
N PRO A 302 -14.79 12.25 -6.39
CA PRO A 302 -13.65 12.40 -7.30
C PRO A 302 -12.31 12.49 -6.58
N VAL A 303 -11.22 12.10 -7.25
CA VAL A 303 -9.88 12.08 -6.63
C VAL A 303 -8.83 12.83 -7.46
N SER A 304 -7.99 13.61 -6.77
CA SER A 304 -6.78 14.21 -7.33
C SER A 304 -5.54 13.46 -6.83
N LEU A 305 -4.68 13.09 -7.77
CA LEU A 305 -3.54 12.19 -7.62
C LEU A 305 -2.30 12.81 -8.29
N THR A 306 -1.13 12.18 -8.15
CA THR A 306 0.03 12.39 -9.03
C THR A 306 0.47 11.01 -9.57
N PRO A 307 1.36 10.93 -10.58
CA PRO A 307 1.92 9.67 -11.07
C PRO A 307 2.22 8.63 -9.98
N GLY A 308 1.76 7.40 -10.23
CA GLY A 308 1.94 6.25 -9.34
C GLY A 308 1.21 6.30 -7.98
N ALA A 309 0.45 7.35 -7.67
CA ALA A 309 -0.36 7.44 -6.45
C ALA A 309 -1.47 6.38 -6.40
N GLU A 310 -1.87 5.97 -5.20
CA GLU A 310 -2.97 5.02 -5.00
C GLU A 310 -4.08 5.65 -4.17
N ALA A 311 -5.33 5.29 -4.46
CA ALA A 311 -6.53 5.73 -3.75
C ALA A 311 -7.56 4.60 -3.69
N THR A 312 -8.47 4.63 -2.71
CA THR A 312 -9.55 3.63 -2.60
C THR A 312 -10.91 4.26 -2.90
N LEU A 313 -11.62 3.66 -3.85
CA LEU A 313 -12.93 4.06 -4.32
C LEU A 313 -13.97 3.02 -3.90
N TRP A 314 -15.23 3.44 -3.79
CA TRP A 314 -16.33 2.52 -3.51
C TRP A 314 -17.65 3.02 -4.09
N VAL A 315 -18.54 2.09 -4.45
CA VAL A 315 -19.91 2.37 -4.91
C VAL A 315 -20.91 1.45 -4.20
N GLU A 316 -22.05 2.01 -3.81
CA GLU A 316 -23.18 1.28 -3.23
C GLU A 316 -24.33 1.22 -4.25
N LEU A 317 -24.81 0.00 -4.49
CA LEU A 317 -25.87 -0.30 -5.45
C LEU A 317 -26.98 -1.12 -4.79
N ILE A 318 -28.24 -0.75 -5.04
CA ILE A 318 -29.42 -1.48 -4.57
C ILE A 318 -29.86 -2.54 -5.59
N ASN A 319 -30.16 -3.75 -5.14
CA ASN A 319 -30.66 -4.82 -5.99
C ASN A 319 -32.13 -4.59 -6.34
N LYS A 320 -32.39 -4.18 -7.58
CA LYS A 320 -33.74 -4.00 -8.16
C LYS A 320 -34.23 -5.24 -8.93
N GLY A 321 -33.39 -6.28 -9.03
CA GLY A 321 -33.74 -7.56 -9.62
C GLY A 321 -34.64 -8.43 -8.73
N ASN A 322 -35.02 -9.61 -9.23
CA ASN A 322 -35.75 -10.63 -8.45
C ASN A 322 -34.84 -11.73 -7.88
N THR A 323 -33.53 -11.67 -8.20
CA THR A 323 -32.54 -12.70 -7.91
C THR A 323 -31.42 -12.16 -7.02
N VAL A 324 -30.95 -12.98 -6.08
CA VAL A 324 -29.87 -12.64 -5.14
C VAL A 324 -28.57 -12.44 -5.92
N TRP A 325 -27.88 -11.32 -5.68
CA TRP A 325 -26.50 -11.13 -6.15
C TRP A 325 -25.55 -11.94 -5.27
N LYS A 326 -24.61 -12.67 -5.88
CA LYS A 326 -23.69 -13.55 -5.14
C LYS A 326 -22.32 -12.90 -4.95
N ALA A 327 -21.77 -12.93 -3.74
CA ALA A 327 -20.40 -12.48 -3.50
C ALA A 327 -19.34 -13.53 -3.91
N THR A 328 -19.74 -14.80 -4.04
CA THR A 328 -18.84 -15.93 -4.32
C THR A 328 -19.45 -16.92 -5.32
N GLY A 329 -18.65 -17.90 -5.77
CA GLY A 329 -19.02 -18.85 -6.82
C GLY A 329 -18.75 -18.35 -8.24
N GLU A 330 -19.13 -19.16 -9.23
CA GLU A 330 -18.89 -18.91 -10.66
C GLU A 330 -19.71 -17.73 -11.21
N ASN A 331 -20.93 -17.54 -10.67
CA ASN A 331 -21.84 -16.46 -11.04
C ASN A 331 -21.77 -15.29 -10.03
N ALA A 332 -20.58 -15.02 -9.49
CA ALA A 332 -20.38 -13.92 -8.54
C ALA A 332 -20.60 -12.57 -9.25
N THR A 333 -21.27 -11.65 -8.54
CA THR A 333 -21.50 -10.29 -9.00
C THR A 333 -20.24 -9.45 -8.78
N LYS A 334 -19.68 -8.92 -9.87
CA LYS A 334 -18.46 -8.11 -9.90
C LYS A 334 -18.74 -6.69 -10.43
N LEU A 335 -17.80 -5.80 -10.19
CA LEU A 335 -17.72 -4.50 -10.86
C LEU A 335 -16.64 -4.56 -11.96
N GLY A 336 -17.05 -4.42 -13.22
CA GLY A 336 -16.16 -4.44 -14.38
C GLY A 336 -16.02 -3.07 -15.03
N THR A 337 -14.97 -2.87 -15.84
CA THR A 337 -14.76 -1.66 -16.64
C THR A 337 -15.81 -1.54 -17.76
N ALA A 338 -16.21 -0.30 -18.08
CA ALA A 338 -17.40 -0.02 -18.89
C ALA A 338 -17.19 1.04 -19.99
N ARG A 339 -18.29 1.39 -20.69
CA ARG A 339 -18.36 2.02 -22.03
C ARG A 339 -17.72 1.17 -23.13
N VAL A 340 -16.45 0.82 -22.98
CA VAL A 340 -15.85 -0.34 -23.66
C VAL A 340 -15.79 -1.44 -22.60
N LEU A 341 -16.72 -2.39 -22.68
CA LEU A 341 -16.78 -3.51 -21.74
C LEU A 341 -15.46 -4.31 -21.79
N ASP A 342 -15.05 -4.83 -20.64
CA ASP A 342 -13.85 -5.67 -20.49
C ASP A 342 -12.51 -5.00 -20.85
N ARG A 343 -12.48 -3.69 -21.10
CA ARG A 343 -11.25 -2.91 -21.36
C ARG A 343 -10.31 -2.93 -20.16
N GLU A 344 -9.02 -3.17 -20.40
CA GLU A 344 -7.97 -3.00 -19.39
C GLU A 344 -7.89 -1.54 -18.91
N SER A 345 -7.93 -1.31 -17.59
CA SER A 345 -7.88 0.05 -17.02
C SER A 345 -6.46 0.59 -16.92
N LEU A 346 -6.27 1.87 -17.28
CA LEU A 346 -5.04 2.63 -16.98
C LEU A 346 -4.86 2.85 -15.47
N PHE A 347 -5.93 2.66 -14.70
CA PHE A 347 -5.98 2.81 -13.25
C PHE A 347 -5.90 1.47 -12.49
N TYR A 348 -5.58 0.38 -13.19
CA TYR A 348 -5.46 -0.96 -12.61
C TYR A 348 -4.50 -0.97 -11.42
N HIS A 349 -5.00 -1.51 -10.30
CA HIS A 349 -4.22 -1.80 -9.11
C HIS A 349 -4.18 -3.31 -8.88
N SER A 350 -3.06 -3.83 -8.35
CA SER A 350 -2.83 -5.28 -8.21
C SER A 350 -3.77 -6.01 -7.24
N SER A 351 -4.62 -5.29 -6.49
CA SER A 351 -5.71 -5.87 -5.68
C SER A 351 -7.01 -6.15 -6.47
N TRP A 352 -7.11 -5.71 -7.73
CA TRP A 352 -8.22 -6.07 -8.61
C TRP A 352 -8.21 -7.57 -8.93
N LEU A 353 -9.37 -8.11 -9.31
CA LEU A 353 -9.55 -9.52 -9.66
C LEU A 353 -8.92 -9.86 -11.04
N SER A 354 -8.86 -8.84 -11.91
CA SER A 354 -8.14 -8.78 -13.20
C SER A 354 -8.05 -7.30 -13.59
N ASN A 355 -7.28 -6.95 -14.63
CA ASN A 355 -7.14 -5.57 -15.13
C ASN A 355 -8.44 -4.91 -15.66
N ASN A 356 -9.54 -5.67 -15.72
CA ASN A 356 -10.89 -5.23 -16.09
C ASN A 356 -11.99 -5.64 -15.08
N ARG A 357 -11.63 -6.10 -13.86
CA ARG A 357 -12.56 -6.46 -12.77
C ARG A 357 -12.08 -5.92 -11.42
N ALA A 358 -12.62 -4.78 -11.01
CA ALA A 358 -12.13 -4.05 -9.84
C ALA A 358 -12.50 -4.71 -8.50
N ALA A 359 -13.73 -5.19 -8.35
CA ALA A 359 -14.24 -5.73 -7.08
C ALA A 359 -15.30 -6.83 -7.29
N LYS A 360 -15.58 -7.57 -6.22
CA LYS A 360 -16.85 -8.30 -6.02
C LYS A 360 -17.78 -7.44 -5.18
N VAL A 361 -19.07 -7.80 -5.13
CA VAL A 361 -19.96 -7.29 -4.08
C VAL A 361 -19.53 -7.84 -2.70
N ASP A 362 -19.70 -7.05 -1.65
CA ASP A 362 -19.22 -7.32 -0.28
C ASP A 362 -19.84 -8.55 0.39
N ARG A 363 -21.11 -8.83 0.11
CA ARG A 363 -21.87 -10.00 0.61
C ARG A 363 -22.94 -10.41 -0.39
N ASP A 364 -23.64 -11.51 -0.13
CA ASP A 364 -24.85 -11.84 -0.88
C ASP A 364 -25.94 -10.78 -0.62
N ILE A 365 -26.54 -10.24 -1.70
CA ILE A 365 -27.51 -9.13 -1.67
C ILE A 365 -28.87 -9.61 -2.17
N ALA A 366 -29.85 -9.68 -1.27
CA ALA A 366 -31.23 -10.01 -1.64
C ALA A 366 -31.91 -8.87 -2.42
N PRO A 367 -32.97 -9.14 -3.20
CA PRO A 367 -33.83 -8.11 -3.77
C PRO A 367 -34.26 -7.05 -2.74
N GLY A 368 -34.06 -5.77 -3.05
CA GLY A 368 -34.32 -4.64 -2.16
C GLY A 368 -33.16 -4.26 -1.23
N GLU A 369 -32.14 -5.11 -1.06
CA GLU A 369 -30.95 -4.76 -0.27
C GLU A 369 -29.93 -3.93 -1.08
N THR A 370 -29.08 -3.18 -0.36
CA THR A 370 -27.91 -2.48 -0.93
C THR A 370 -26.64 -3.26 -0.62
N GLY A 371 -25.79 -3.45 -1.65
CA GLY A 371 -24.43 -3.98 -1.51
C GLY A 371 -23.38 -2.95 -1.91
N ARG A 372 -22.15 -3.16 -1.45
CA ARG A 372 -21.01 -2.28 -1.72
C ARG A 372 -19.94 -3.00 -2.55
N PHE A 373 -19.37 -2.27 -3.51
CA PHE A 373 -18.14 -2.65 -4.20
C PHE A 373 -17.05 -1.67 -3.75
N SER A 374 -15.90 -2.17 -3.28
CA SER A 374 -14.76 -1.37 -2.82
C SER A 374 -13.48 -1.84 -3.50
N PHE A 375 -12.68 -0.92 -4.04
CA PHE A 375 -11.45 -1.24 -4.77
C PHE A 375 -10.44 -0.11 -4.70
N SER A 376 -9.16 -0.42 -4.82
CA SER A 376 -8.10 0.57 -4.93
C SER A 376 -7.77 0.84 -6.40
N ILE A 377 -7.33 2.03 -6.75
CA ILE A 377 -6.80 2.40 -8.07
C ILE A 377 -5.37 2.90 -7.95
N LYS A 378 -4.61 2.85 -9.04
CA LYS A 378 -3.27 3.44 -9.15
C LYS A 378 -3.24 4.45 -10.31
N ALA A 379 -2.72 5.66 -10.09
CA ALA A 379 -2.59 6.65 -11.15
C ALA A 379 -1.51 6.24 -12.18
N PRO A 380 -1.77 6.37 -13.49
CA PRO A 380 -0.76 6.19 -14.52
C PRO A 380 0.32 7.28 -14.44
N GLU A 381 1.45 7.06 -15.09
CA GLU A 381 2.53 8.07 -15.22
C GLU A 381 2.11 9.28 -16.07
N GLN A 382 1.09 9.14 -16.91
CA GLN A 382 0.58 10.22 -17.75
C GLN A 382 -0.34 11.16 -16.94
N VAL A 383 0.07 12.41 -16.83
CA VAL A 383 -0.74 13.50 -16.25
C VAL A 383 -1.94 13.85 -17.14
N GLY A 384 -3.04 14.28 -16.54
CA GLY A 384 -4.28 14.61 -17.24
C GLY A 384 -5.54 14.48 -16.38
N GLU A 385 -6.70 14.78 -16.97
CA GLU A 385 -8.01 14.56 -16.36
C GLU A 385 -8.72 13.41 -17.07
N TYR A 386 -9.22 12.45 -16.29
CA TYR A 386 -9.75 11.18 -16.75
C TYR A 386 -11.14 10.94 -16.19
N LYS A 387 -11.95 10.14 -16.91
CA LYS A 387 -13.18 9.54 -16.38
C LYS A 387 -13.09 8.03 -16.56
N GLU A 388 -12.95 7.30 -15.46
CA GLU A 388 -12.91 5.83 -15.49
C GLU A 388 -14.30 5.27 -15.19
N TYR A 389 -14.80 4.41 -16.09
CA TYR A 389 -16.20 3.98 -16.14
C TYR A 389 -16.34 2.54 -15.68
N PHE A 390 -17.39 2.26 -14.89
CA PHE A 390 -17.65 0.94 -14.33
C PHE A 390 -19.12 0.53 -14.45
N ARG A 391 -19.37 -0.78 -14.44
CA ARG A 391 -20.72 -1.35 -14.54
C ARG A 391 -20.78 -2.70 -13.80
N PRO A 392 -21.88 -3.01 -13.09
CA PRO A 392 -22.03 -4.30 -12.44
C PRO A 392 -22.30 -5.42 -13.45
N VAL A 393 -21.64 -6.56 -13.24
CA VAL A 393 -21.75 -7.76 -14.07
C VAL A 393 -21.97 -8.98 -13.19
N VAL A 394 -22.89 -9.85 -13.60
CA VAL A 394 -23.04 -11.20 -13.05
C VAL A 394 -22.24 -12.11 -13.96
N GLU A 395 -21.12 -12.60 -13.45
CA GLU A 395 -20.17 -13.39 -14.23
C GLU A 395 -20.83 -14.64 -14.83
N ASN A 396 -20.43 -15.01 -16.04
CA ASN A 396 -21.02 -16.10 -16.83
C ASN A 396 -22.53 -15.98 -17.13
N VAL A 397 -23.17 -14.85 -16.78
CA VAL A 397 -24.60 -14.59 -17.01
C VAL A 397 -24.83 -13.34 -17.87
N ALA A 398 -24.62 -12.13 -17.32
CA ALA A 398 -24.91 -10.88 -18.02
C ALA A 398 -24.32 -9.65 -17.31
N TRP A 399 -24.03 -8.60 -18.08
CA TRP A 399 -23.93 -7.23 -17.55
C TRP A 399 -25.33 -6.72 -17.20
N MET A 400 -25.51 -6.08 -16.03
CA MET A 400 -26.77 -5.41 -15.69
C MET A 400 -26.92 -4.10 -16.47
N ASP A 401 -27.97 -3.32 -16.22
CA ASP A 401 -28.19 -2.00 -16.84
C ASP A 401 -26.99 -1.04 -16.68
N ASP A 402 -26.78 -0.16 -17.66
CA ASP A 402 -25.75 0.87 -17.57
C ASP A 402 -26.23 2.04 -16.70
N LEU A 403 -25.70 2.12 -15.48
CA LEU A 403 -26.01 3.20 -14.55
C LEU A 403 -25.12 4.44 -14.74
N GLY A 404 -24.19 4.42 -15.72
CA GLY A 404 -23.29 5.54 -15.97
C GLY A 404 -22.33 5.82 -14.81
N ILE A 405 -21.94 4.81 -14.04
CA ILE A 405 -21.03 4.95 -12.88
C ILE A 405 -19.63 5.31 -13.39
N TYR A 406 -19.06 6.40 -12.88
CA TYR A 406 -17.68 6.78 -13.16
C TYR A 406 -17.06 7.59 -12.02
N TRP A 407 -15.74 7.65 -12.00
CA TRP A 407 -14.99 8.61 -11.18
C TRP A 407 -14.23 9.58 -12.07
N GLU A 408 -14.28 10.86 -11.72
CA GLU A 408 -13.38 11.86 -12.28
C GLU A 408 -12.06 11.77 -11.51
N ILE A 409 -10.98 11.53 -12.24
CA ILE A 409 -9.66 11.28 -11.69
C ILE A 409 -8.69 12.25 -12.33
N LYS A 410 -8.09 13.13 -11.52
CA LYS A 410 -7.11 14.12 -11.99
C LYS A 410 -5.71 13.68 -11.58
N VAL A 411 -4.82 13.46 -12.55
CA VAL A 411 -3.43 13.10 -12.33
C VAL A 411 -2.58 14.35 -12.59
N ASN A 412 -2.15 15.00 -11.51
CA ASN A 412 -1.40 16.25 -11.54
C ASN A 412 0.12 16.01 -11.63
N GLU A 413 0.81 16.92 -12.31
CA GLU A 413 2.27 16.94 -12.38
C GLU A 413 2.86 17.51 -11.08
N GLU A 414 3.83 16.82 -10.49
CA GLU A 414 4.68 17.38 -9.43
C GLU A 414 5.69 18.36 -10.04
N LEU A 415 5.96 19.48 -9.39
CA LEU A 415 6.91 20.45 -9.93
C LEU A 415 8.33 19.87 -10.00
N LYS A 416 8.87 19.80 -11.23
CA LYS A 416 10.24 19.39 -11.50
C LYS A 416 11.07 20.58 -11.95
N LEU A 417 12.12 20.88 -11.19
CA LEU A 417 13.12 21.90 -11.49
C LEU A 417 14.35 21.26 -12.14
N ILE A 418 15.05 21.98 -13.03
CA ILE A 418 16.18 21.44 -13.80
C ILE A 418 17.52 22.00 -13.29
N ARG A 419 17.61 23.32 -13.10
CA ARG A 419 18.77 24.01 -12.50
C ARG A 419 18.29 25.14 -11.58
N PRO A 420 17.64 24.80 -10.46
CA PRO A 420 17.08 25.81 -9.57
C PRO A 420 18.18 26.64 -8.91
N ILE A 421 17.88 27.92 -8.66
CA ILE A 421 18.55 28.67 -7.60
C ILE A 421 17.94 28.28 -6.25
N ARG A 422 18.77 28.19 -5.22
CA ARG A 422 18.39 27.89 -3.85
C ARG A 422 18.56 29.15 -3.00
N VAL A 423 17.47 29.68 -2.46
CA VAL A 423 17.44 30.92 -1.67
C VAL A 423 17.25 30.58 -0.19
N GLY A 424 18.17 31.00 0.69
CA GLY A 424 18.07 30.78 2.13
C GLY A 424 17.18 31.83 2.80
N LEU A 425 15.91 31.48 3.07
CA LEU A 425 14.88 32.41 3.55
C LEU A 425 14.94 32.71 5.06
N SER A 426 15.24 31.69 5.88
CA SER A 426 15.39 31.90 7.33
C SER A 426 16.06 30.72 8.01
N SER A 427 16.81 31.02 9.08
CA SER A 427 17.31 30.06 10.06
C SER A 427 16.39 30.09 11.28
N THR A 428 15.87 28.95 11.73
CA THR A 428 14.95 28.89 12.87
C THR A 428 15.17 27.68 13.77
N THR A 429 14.83 27.83 15.05
CA THR A 429 14.69 26.74 16.03
C THR A 429 13.22 26.42 16.35
N GLY A 430 12.29 27.24 15.87
CA GLY A 430 10.85 27.05 16.03
C GLY A 430 10.25 26.02 15.06
N SER A 431 8.93 25.95 15.06
CA SER A 431 8.18 25.16 14.07
C SER A 431 7.86 25.99 12.83
N ILE A 432 7.88 25.34 11.66
CA ILE A 432 7.60 25.93 10.35
C ILE A 432 6.26 25.38 9.87
N THR A 433 5.29 26.26 9.63
CA THR A 433 3.99 25.88 9.06
C THR A 433 4.00 26.08 7.55
N ILE A 434 3.55 25.11 6.78
CA ILE A 434 3.54 25.12 5.30
C ILE A 434 2.19 24.66 4.76
N SER A 435 1.68 25.35 3.75
CA SER A 435 0.53 24.93 2.93
C SER A 435 0.74 25.29 1.46
N SER A 436 -0.18 24.92 0.58
CA SER A 436 -0.05 25.17 -0.87
C SER A 436 -1.41 25.36 -1.54
N SER A 437 -1.48 26.23 -2.57
CA SER A 437 -2.73 26.73 -3.15
C SER A 437 -3.45 25.83 -4.15
N ASN A 438 -2.88 24.67 -4.47
CA ASN A 438 -3.48 23.61 -5.30
C ASN A 438 -3.03 22.21 -4.82
N GLY A 439 -2.48 22.10 -3.60
CA GLY A 439 -1.88 20.87 -3.09
C GLY A 439 -0.38 20.71 -3.42
N MET A 440 0.26 19.76 -2.72
CA MET A 440 1.70 19.46 -2.78
C MET A 440 2.00 18.03 -2.32
N VAL A 441 3.23 17.57 -2.52
CA VAL A 441 3.75 16.34 -1.91
C VAL A 441 4.95 16.62 -1.01
N ILE A 442 5.12 15.83 0.05
CA ILE A 442 6.32 15.85 0.88
C ILE A 442 7.20 14.67 0.49
N ARG A 443 8.47 14.91 0.16
CA ARG A 443 9.47 13.87 -0.18
C ARG A 443 10.69 13.96 0.73
N ARG A 444 11.37 12.81 0.89
CA ARG A 444 12.62 12.66 1.65
C ARG A 444 13.82 12.98 0.77
N GLY A 445 14.59 14.01 1.14
CA GLY A 445 15.77 14.44 0.39
C GLY A 445 15.52 14.62 -1.11
N ASP A 446 16.57 14.53 -1.93
CA ASP A 446 16.48 14.73 -3.38
C ASP A 446 15.53 13.74 -4.08
N SER A 447 15.48 12.48 -3.63
CA SER A 447 14.69 11.41 -4.27
C SER A 447 14.33 10.20 -3.38
N ARG A 448 14.55 10.24 -2.05
CA ARG A 448 14.46 9.06 -1.14
C ARG A 448 13.03 8.64 -0.76
N GLY A 449 12.06 8.85 -1.66
CA GLY A 449 10.68 8.41 -1.52
C GLY A 449 9.68 9.47 -1.03
N LEU A 450 8.40 9.10 -1.13
CA LEU A 450 7.25 9.90 -0.67
C LEU A 450 7.12 9.81 0.86
N VAL A 451 6.74 10.91 1.51
CA VAL A 451 6.37 10.97 2.93
C VAL A 451 4.85 11.05 3.07
N GLU A 452 4.23 12.02 2.40
CA GLU A 452 2.79 12.28 2.47
C GLU A 452 2.30 13.06 1.23
N ARG A 453 1.00 12.97 0.95
CA ARG A 453 0.31 13.78 -0.06
C ARG A 453 -0.59 14.80 0.64
N ILE A 454 -0.45 16.08 0.28
CA ILE A 454 -1.10 17.19 0.97
C ILE A 454 -2.12 17.84 0.03
N ALA A 455 -3.36 17.96 0.49
CA ALA A 455 -4.44 18.60 -0.25
C ALA A 455 -4.22 20.13 -0.38
N ASP A 456 -5.01 20.77 -1.23
CA ASP A 456 -5.09 22.24 -1.27
C ASP A 456 -5.37 22.81 0.13
N SER A 457 -4.61 23.86 0.48
CA SER A 457 -4.74 24.67 1.70
C SER A 457 -4.61 23.90 3.02
N GLN A 458 -4.34 22.59 2.98
CA GLN A 458 -4.07 21.77 4.15
C GLN A 458 -2.73 22.19 4.81
N LEU A 459 -2.78 22.42 6.12
CA LEU A 459 -1.63 22.83 6.92
C LEU A 459 -0.74 21.63 7.27
N VAL A 460 0.56 21.83 7.17
CA VAL A 460 1.60 20.93 7.68
C VAL A 460 2.48 21.72 8.65
N VAL A 461 2.68 21.22 9.86
CA VAL A 461 3.60 21.82 10.83
C VAL A 461 4.84 20.94 10.95
N ALA A 462 5.99 21.47 10.54
CA ALA A 462 7.29 20.81 10.62
C ALA A 462 8.09 21.37 11.81
N THR A 463 8.61 20.48 12.67
CA THR A 463 9.45 20.84 13.82
C THR A 463 10.78 20.10 13.74
N ALA A 464 11.89 20.82 13.88
CA ALA A 464 13.22 20.23 13.86
C ALA A 464 13.50 19.35 15.09
N LEU A 465 14.23 18.25 14.89
CA LEU A 465 14.69 17.33 15.92
C LEU A 465 16.23 17.21 15.89
N ASN A 466 16.84 16.59 16.91
CA ASN A 466 18.28 16.28 16.94
C ASN A 466 18.72 15.21 15.91
N GLY A 467 17.80 14.64 15.13
CA GLY A 467 18.08 13.61 14.13
C GLY A 467 17.00 13.54 13.04
N GLY A 468 16.56 14.69 12.55
CA GLY A 468 15.51 14.79 11.52
C GLY A 468 14.43 15.81 11.89
N TYR A 469 13.18 15.48 11.54
CA TYR A 469 12.01 16.36 11.63
C TYR A 469 10.77 15.59 12.09
N SER A 470 9.90 16.27 12.84
CA SER A 470 8.53 15.83 13.11
C SER A 470 7.58 16.62 12.19
N LEU A 471 6.66 15.92 11.53
CA LEU A 471 5.59 16.47 10.72
C LEU A 471 4.24 16.22 11.39
N ASN A 472 3.51 17.26 11.75
CA ASN A 472 2.12 17.16 12.19
C ASN A 472 1.18 17.54 11.04
N ILE A 473 0.29 16.62 10.69
CA ILE A 473 -0.64 16.72 9.56
C ILE A 473 -2.01 16.23 10.06
N ASN A 474 -3.01 17.13 10.10
CA ASN A 474 -4.33 16.88 10.68
C ASN A 474 -4.31 16.29 12.11
N GLY A 475 -3.30 16.63 12.92
CA GLY A 475 -3.12 16.08 14.28
C GLY A 475 -2.30 14.79 14.35
N ALA A 476 -2.01 14.14 13.22
CA ALA A 476 -1.15 12.96 13.17
C ALA A 476 0.32 13.37 13.03
N ALA A 477 1.16 12.97 13.99
CA ALA A 477 2.60 13.20 13.95
C ALA A 477 3.35 12.05 13.24
N ARG A 478 4.30 12.39 12.36
CA ARG A 478 5.21 11.47 11.66
C ARG A 478 6.66 11.96 11.78
N THR A 479 7.60 11.08 12.11
CA THR A 479 9.04 11.42 12.13
C THR A 479 9.70 11.08 10.80
N VAL A 480 10.60 11.95 10.31
CA VAL A 480 11.41 11.76 9.11
C VAL A 480 12.87 12.12 9.42
N GLU A 481 13.81 11.21 9.16
CA GLU A 481 15.25 11.41 9.45
C GLU A 481 15.95 12.25 8.37
N ASP A 482 15.55 12.07 7.11
CA ASP A 482 16.01 12.88 5.96
C ASP A 482 15.51 14.33 6.03
N TYR A 483 16.21 15.22 5.32
CA TYR A 483 15.70 16.57 5.07
C TYR A 483 14.43 16.56 4.21
N LEU A 484 13.58 17.56 4.38
CA LEU A 484 12.24 17.58 3.81
C LEU A 484 12.19 18.43 2.53
N ARG A 485 11.53 17.92 1.48
CA ARG A 485 11.16 18.71 0.29
C ARG A 485 9.64 18.76 0.15
N PHE A 486 9.10 19.98 0.17
CA PHE A 486 7.70 20.31 -0.08
C PHE A 486 7.58 20.71 -1.55
N ILE A 487 7.18 19.75 -2.39
CA ILE A 487 7.13 19.90 -3.83
C ILE A 487 5.69 20.27 -4.21
N PRO A 488 5.43 21.49 -4.69
CA PRO A 488 4.09 21.88 -5.13
C PRO A 488 3.65 21.04 -6.32
N LEU A 489 2.34 20.85 -6.47
CA LEU A 489 1.80 20.49 -7.79
C LEU A 489 2.02 21.66 -8.76
N LYS A 490 2.14 21.38 -10.06
CA LYS A 490 2.43 22.40 -11.07
C LYS A 490 1.43 23.57 -11.00
N ASN A 491 1.94 24.80 -10.99
CA ASN A 491 1.20 26.05 -10.76
C ASN A 491 0.55 26.21 -9.36
N SER A 492 0.90 25.36 -8.38
CA SER A 492 0.61 25.57 -6.95
C SER A 492 1.66 26.51 -6.34
N VAL A 493 1.24 27.45 -5.50
CA VAL A 493 2.12 28.37 -4.76
C VAL A 493 2.18 27.91 -3.30
N ILE A 494 3.37 27.81 -2.74
CA ILE A 494 3.56 27.45 -1.32
C ILE A 494 3.41 28.70 -0.45
N THR A 495 2.72 28.57 0.68
CA THR A 495 2.66 29.58 1.74
C THR A 495 3.39 29.03 2.97
N VAL A 496 4.25 29.84 3.59
CA VAL A 496 5.03 29.45 4.79
C VAL A 496 4.68 30.38 5.97
N SER A 497 4.90 29.92 7.21
CA SER A 497 4.89 30.77 8.40
C SER A 497 5.86 30.22 9.46
N ASN A 498 6.78 31.07 9.91
CA ASN A 498 7.63 30.87 11.08
C ASN A 498 7.99 32.25 11.67
N ASP A 499 8.95 32.28 12.59
CA ASP A 499 9.55 33.48 13.19
C ASP A 499 10.42 34.30 12.23
N GLY A 500 11.08 33.66 11.25
CA GLY A 500 12.01 34.32 10.34
C GLY A 500 11.43 34.87 9.03
N VAL A 501 10.24 34.44 8.59
CA VAL A 501 9.62 34.89 7.33
C VAL A 501 8.53 35.93 7.60
N SER A 502 8.62 37.10 6.94
CA SER A 502 7.61 38.15 7.02
C SER A 502 6.27 37.70 6.46
N SER A 503 5.19 37.85 7.24
CA SER A 503 3.81 37.51 6.83
C SER A 503 3.29 38.30 5.63
N SER A 504 3.95 39.40 5.24
CA SER A 504 3.65 40.14 4.00
C SER A 504 4.25 39.50 2.74
N TYR A 505 5.29 38.67 2.90
CA TYR A 505 6.14 38.14 1.84
C TYR A 505 6.44 36.64 2.08
N ASN A 506 5.38 35.87 2.38
CA ASN A 506 5.49 34.48 2.83
C ASN A 506 5.02 33.43 1.80
N ARG A 507 4.76 33.85 0.55
CA ARG A 507 4.32 32.99 -0.55
C ARG A 507 5.41 32.86 -1.59
N PHE A 508 5.67 31.63 -2.03
CA PHE A 508 6.81 31.29 -2.87
C PHE A 508 6.39 30.37 -4.03
N ARG A 509 6.97 30.63 -5.21
CA ARG A 509 7.04 29.67 -6.32
C ARG A 509 8.11 28.62 -6.00
N GLY A 510 8.12 27.52 -6.76
CA GLY A 510 9.16 26.50 -6.60
C GLY A 510 8.94 25.56 -5.42
N ILE A 511 9.95 24.73 -5.17
CA ILE A 511 9.99 23.80 -4.05
C ILE A 511 10.40 24.58 -2.80
N VAL A 512 9.85 24.22 -1.64
CA VAL A 512 10.36 24.68 -0.34
C VAL A 512 11.01 23.49 0.36
N THR A 513 12.21 23.67 0.92
CA THR A 513 12.91 22.62 1.65
C THR A 513 13.26 23.06 3.06
N ILE A 514 13.26 22.10 3.99
CA ILE A 514 13.69 22.30 5.38
C ILE A 514 14.89 21.39 5.59
N ARG A 515 16.07 21.99 5.79
CA ARG A 515 17.34 21.28 5.82
C ARG A 515 18.29 21.87 6.87
N ARG A 516 19.02 21.00 7.57
CA ARG A 516 20.05 21.41 8.52
C ARG A 516 21.36 21.72 7.76
N SER A 517 21.94 22.89 8.00
CA SER A 517 23.24 23.29 7.43
C SER A 517 24.36 22.45 8.05
N SER A 518 25.33 22.05 7.23
CA SER A 518 26.48 21.27 7.68
C SER A 518 27.56 22.15 8.34
N TYR A 519 27.65 23.43 7.97
CA TYR A 519 28.59 24.40 8.56
C TYR A 519 28.08 25.03 9.85
N SER A 520 26.81 25.46 9.90
CA SER A 520 26.27 26.18 11.07
C SER A 520 25.52 25.29 12.07
N GLY A 521 25.13 24.07 11.68
CA GLY A 521 24.26 23.20 12.48
C GLY A 521 22.80 23.67 12.59
N ASN A 522 22.49 24.92 12.26
CA ASN A 522 21.13 25.48 12.22
C ASN A 522 20.23 24.80 11.17
N VAL A 523 18.92 24.81 11.42
CA VAL A 523 17.91 24.43 10.43
C VAL A 523 17.47 25.66 9.66
N TRP A 524 17.48 25.52 8.34
CA TRP A 524 17.08 26.55 7.40
C TRP A 524 15.85 26.15 6.61
N LEU A 525 15.03 27.16 6.33
CA LEU A 525 14.04 27.19 5.27
C LEU A 525 14.73 27.66 3.98
N VAL A 526 14.63 26.88 2.92
CA VAL A 526 15.23 27.18 1.60
C VAL A 526 14.15 27.12 0.53
N ASN A 527 14.16 28.07 -0.40
CA ASN A 527 13.29 28.07 -1.58
C ASN A 527 14.10 27.72 -2.83
N GLU A 528 13.74 26.63 -3.50
CA GLU A 528 14.37 26.15 -4.74
C GLU A 528 13.43 26.49 -5.90
N LEU A 529 13.86 27.29 -6.87
CA LEU A 529 13.03 27.71 -8.02
C LEU A 529 13.86 27.98 -9.28
N GLU A 530 13.22 27.98 -10.45
CA GLU A 530 13.90 28.36 -11.69
C GLU A 530 14.34 29.83 -11.63
N LEU A 531 15.53 30.13 -12.18
CA LEU A 531 16.21 31.43 -12.02
C LEU A 531 15.34 32.65 -12.39
N GLU A 532 14.54 32.55 -13.45
CA GLU A 532 13.69 33.66 -13.89
C GLU A 532 12.51 33.91 -12.94
N ASP A 533 11.99 32.87 -12.26
CA ASP A 533 10.95 33.03 -11.22
C ASP A 533 11.53 33.64 -9.92
N TYR A 534 12.80 33.40 -9.63
CA TYR A 534 13.51 34.10 -8.55
C TYR A 534 13.64 35.61 -8.82
N LEU A 535 14.05 35.99 -10.04
CA LEU A 535 14.24 37.40 -10.41
C LEU A 535 12.93 38.20 -10.35
N ARG A 536 11.78 37.56 -10.64
CA ARG A 536 10.44 38.16 -10.50
C ARG A 536 10.09 38.54 -9.05
N GLY A 537 10.66 37.84 -8.07
CA GLY A 537 10.48 38.11 -6.64
C GLY A 537 11.44 39.14 -6.03
N LEU A 538 12.37 39.71 -6.80
CA LEU A 538 13.33 40.69 -6.27
C LEU A 538 12.70 42.06 -6.01
N ALA A 539 13.10 42.69 -4.90
CA ALA A 539 12.61 43.99 -4.43
C ALA A 539 13.70 45.09 -4.41
N GLU A 540 14.73 44.92 -5.25
CA GLU A 540 15.94 45.76 -5.29
C GLU A 540 15.73 47.21 -5.71
N VAL A 541 14.81 47.45 -6.64
CA VAL A 541 14.52 48.78 -7.17
C VAL A 541 13.01 48.99 -7.30
N PRO A 542 12.49 50.21 -7.12
CA PRO A 542 11.06 50.50 -7.24
C PRO A 542 10.47 50.09 -8.60
N ASP A 543 9.34 49.40 -8.54
CA ASP A 543 8.65 48.79 -9.68
C ASP A 543 8.27 49.77 -10.80
N ASN A 544 8.06 51.04 -10.44
CA ASN A 544 7.69 52.13 -11.33
C ASN A 544 8.87 52.87 -11.98
N TRP A 545 10.12 52.43 -11.75
CA TRP A 545 11.30 53.01 -12.40
C TRP A 545 11.29 52.82 -13.93
N PRO A 546 12.05 53.63 -14.70
CA PRO A 546 12.22 53.45 -16.13
C PRO A 546 12.63 52.03 -16.49
N LEU A 547 12.06 51.50 -17.58
CA LEU A 547 12.24 50.08 -17.95
C LEU A 547 13.72 49.72 -18.14
N GLU A 548 14.53 50.59 -18.75
CA GLU A 548 15.96 50.34 -18.96
C GLU A 548 16.77 50.26 -17.64
N ALA A 549 16.38 51.00 -16.60
CA ALA A 549 16.99 50.89 -15.28
C ALA A 549 16.61 49.56 -14.59
N ARG A 550 15.33 49.15 -14.68
CA ARG A 550 14.87 47.83 -14.20
C ARG A 550 15.58 46.69 -14.95
N LYS A 551 15.69 46.77 -16.28
CA LYS A 551 16.44 45.81 -17.10
C LYS A 551 17.91 45.72 -16.69
N ALA A 552 18.58 46.86 -16.47
CA ALA A 552 19.97 46.88 -16.00
C ALA A 552 20.11 46.18 -14.64
N GLN A 553 19.24 46.51 -13.67
CA GLN A 553 19.22 45.83 -12.36
C GLN A 553 18.98 44.33 -12.50
N VAL A 554 18.03 43.89 -13.34
CA VAL A 554 17.69 42.47 -13.54
C VAL A 554 18.82 41.70 -14.22
N ILE A 555 19.52 42.26 -15.20
CA ILE A 555 20.68 41.61 -15.83
C ILE A 555 21.85 41.51 -14.83
N ALA A 556 22.12 42.57 -14.05
CA ALA A 556 23.12 42.53 -12.99
C ALA A 556 22.78 41.46 -11.94
N ALA A 557 21.52 41.39 -11.51
CA ALA A 557 21.00 40.39 -10.59
C ALA A 557 21.10 38.96 -11.14
N ARG A 558 20.65 38.72 -12.37
CA ARG A 558 20.73 37.41 -13.05
C ARG A 558 22.18 36.92 -13.13
N THR A 559 23.12 37.82 -13.45
CA THR A 559 24.54 37.49 -13.55
C THR A 559 25.14 37.15 -12.18
N PHE A 560 24.78 37.90 -11.13
CA PHE A 560 25.21 37.62 -9.76
C PHE A 560 24.69 36.27 -9.27
N ALA A 561 23.40 36.01 -9.45
CA ALA A 561 22.74 34.75 -9.16
C ALA A 561 23.38 33.56 -9.90
N VAL A 562 23.67 33.69 -11.20
CA VAL A 562 24.39 32.67 -11.98
C VAL A 562 25.78 32.41 -11.41
N ARG A 563 26.51 33.42 -10.92
CA ARG A 563 27.79 33.20 -10.24
C ARG A 563 27.63 32.49 -8.89
N ARG A 564 26.58 32.79 -8.11
CA ARG A 564 26.27 32.13 -6.83
C ARG A 564 25.94 30.64 -7.01
N ILE A 565 25.08 30.29 -7.97
CA ILE A 565 24.71 28.90 -8.31
C ILE A 565 25.94 28.04 -8.70
N ASN A 566 26.99 28.67 -9.24
CA ASN A 566 28.22 28.00 -9.64
C ASN A 566 29.36 28.09 -8.59
N ASP A 567 29.10 28.56 -7.36
CA ASP A 567 30.11 28.56 -6.29
C ASP A 567 30.17 27.18 -5.60
N PRO A 568 31.30 26.43 -5.71
CA PRO A 568 31.43 25.11 -5.10
C PRO A 568 31.48 25.13 -3.56
N LYS A 569 31.37 26.30 -2.92
CA LYS A 569 31.31 26.46 -1.46
C LYS A 569 29.88 26.59 -0.90
N ALA A 570 28.85 26.62 -1.76
CA ALA A 570 27.47 26.71 -1.33
C ALA A 570 26.98 25.40 -0.66
N ASP A 571 26.61 25.47 0.63
CA ASP A 571 26.14 24.33 1.44
C ASP A 571 24.74 23.87 1.00
N ILE A 572 23.70 24.50 1.57
CA ILE A 572 22.31 24.11 1.39
C ILE A 572 21.51 25.11 0.54
N PHE A 573 21.98 26.35 0.41
CA PHE A 573 21.46 27.37 -0.50
C PHE A 573 22.62 28.14 -1.15
N ASP A 574 22.33 28.82 -2.27
CA ASP A 574 23.30 29.56 -3.08
C ASP A 574 23.40 31.03 -2.67
N ILE A 575 22.30 31.59 -2.14
CA ILE A 575 22.11 33.03 -1.96
C ILE A 575 21.20 33.34 -0.76
N TYR A 576 21.43 34.46 -0.07
CA TYR A 576 20.49 35.01 0.93
C TYR A 576 19.36 35.83 0.25
N ASP A 577 18.25 36.02 0.95
CA ASP A 577 17.08 36.80 0.53
C ASP A 577 17.08 38.27 1.02
N ASP A 578 18.19 38.72 1.62
CA ASP A 578 18.37 40.07 2.16
C ASP A 578 19.62 40.78 1.61
N THR A 579 19.95 41.93 2.18
CA THR A 579 21.06 42.81 1.76
C THR A 579 22.46 42.21 1.91
N ARG A 580 22.62 40.98 2.42
CA ARG A 580 23.88 40.21 2.34
C ARG A 580 24.16 39.69 0.93
N ASP A 581 23.12 39.53 0.11
CA ASP A 581 23.20 39.15 -1.30
C ASP A 581 22.24 40.00 -2.14
N GLN A 582 20.95 39.63 -2.14
CA GLN A 582 19.91 40.28 -2.95
C GLN A 582 18.55 40.22 -2.25
N VAL A 583 17.80 41.32 -2.24
CA VAL A 583 16.51 41.40 -1.53
C VAL A 583 15.41 40.66 -2.30
N TYR A 584 14.95 39.51 -1.77
CA TYR A 584 13.96 38.63 -2.41
C TYR A 584 12.71 38.45 -1.53
N TYR A 585 11.55 38.84 -2.06
CA TYR A 585 10.25 38.82 -1.38
C TYR A 585 9.23 37.88 -2.08
N GLY A 586 9.72 36.98 -2.93
CA GLY A 586 8.94 35.87 -3.50
C GLY A 586 7.72 36.28 -4.32
N PHE A 587 6.73 35.37 -4.35
CA PHE A 587 5.54 35.48 -5.18
C PHE A 587 4.65 36.66 -4.76
N ASN A 588 4.65 37.03 -3.47
CA ASN A 588 3.95 38.23 -2.99
C ASN A 588 4.46 39.50 -3.69
N HIS A 589 5.77 39.62 -3.92
CA HIS A 589 6.32 40.78 -4.60
C HIS A 589 5.99 40.74 -6.09
N GLU A 590 6.22 39.62 -6.76
CA GLU A 590 5.87 39.39 -8.18
C GLU A 590 4.41 39.82 -8.49
N THR A 591 3.43 39.40 -7.68
CA THR A 591 2.01 39.72 -7.94
C THR A 591 1.65 41.16 -7.62
N ASN A 592 2.34 41.79 -6.67
CA ASN A 592 2.03 43.14 -6.19
C ASN A 592 2.84 44.22 -6.93
N ARG A 593 3.94 43.83 -7.60
CA ARG A 593 4.94 44.68 -8.26
C ARG A 593 5.41 44.02 -9.57
N PRO A 594 4.56 43.98 -10.62
CA PRO A 594 4.82 43.21 -11.85
C PRO A 594 5.78 43.90 -12.83
N GLY A 595 6.19 45.14 -12.60
CA GLY A 595 7.19 45.85 -13.42
C GLY A 595 8.59 45.23 -13.36
N ILE A 596 8.98 44.60 -12.24
CA ILE A 596 10.19 43.76 -12.21
C ILE A 596 10.04 42.57 -13.16
N SER A 597 8.90 41.86 -13.13
CA SER A 597 8.61 40.77 -14.06
C SER A 597 8.65 41.20 -15.52
N GLN A 598 8.14 42.39 -15.86
CA GLN A 598 8.28 42.97 -17.20
C GLN A 598 9.76 43.11 -17.64
N ALA A 599 10.66 43.46 -16.73
CA ALA A 599 12.09 43.58 -17.01
C ALA A 599 12.81 42.21 -17.03
N VAL A 600 12.33 41.22 -16.28
CA VAL A 600 12.75 39.81 -16.40
C VAL A 600 12.43 39.29 -17.79
N ASP A 601 11.18 39.37 -18.22
CA ASP A 601 10.72 38.89 -19.53
C ASP A 601 11.44 39.61 -20.67
N ALA A 602 11.63 40.94 -20.56
CA ALA A 602 12.34 41.74 -21.55
C ALA A 602 13.89 41.61 -21.51
N THR A 603 14.43 40.73 -20.66
CA THR A 603 15.88 40.41 -20.58
C THR A 603 16.16 38.92 -20.46
N LEU A 604 15.20 38.06 -20.79
CA LEU A 604 15.26 36.61 -20.60
C LEU A 604 16.60 36.00 -21.05
N GLY A 605 17.33 35.37 -20.13
CA GLY A 605 18.64 34.76 -20.40
C GLY A 605 19.83 35.72 -20.61
N LEU A 606 19.63 37.05 -20.61
CA LEU A 606 20.71 38.02 -20.78
C LEU A 606 21.53 38.19 -19.49
N LEU A 607 22.84 38.01 -19.62
CA LEU A 607 23.86 38.24 -18.59
C LEU A 607 24.81 39.38 -18.99
N ALA A 608 25.49 39.96 -18.00
CA ALA A 608 26.70 40.74 -18.18
C ALA A 608 27.90 39.77 -18.30
N LEU A 609 28.60 39.81 -19.42
CA LEU A 609 29.69 38.87 -19.73
C LEU A 609 31.02 39.61 -19.86
N TYR A 610 32.04 39.15 -19.14
CA TYR A 610 33.43 39.56 -19.32
C TYR A 610 34.23 38.37 -19.87
N ASN A 611 34.91 38.56 -21.01
CA ASN A 611 35.60 37.48 -21.74
C ASN A 611 34.72 36.22 -21.97
N GLY A 612 33.42 36.43 -22.23
CA GLY A 612 32.47 35.34 -22.46
C GLY A 612 32.09 34.54 -21.20
N GLN A 613 32.35 35.06 -20.01
CA GLN A 613 31.99 34.44 -18.72
C GLN A 613 31.14 35.40 -17.86
N PRO A 614 30.21 34.89 -17.04
CA PRO A 614 29.39 35.73 -16.14
C PRO A 614 30.26 36.65 -15.27
N ALA A 615 30.08 37.96 -15.44
CA ALA A 615 30.79 38.98 -14.69
C ALA A 615 30.35 39.01 -13.22
N LEU A 616 31.23 39.43 -12.31
CA LEU A 616 30.84 39.73 -10.94
C LEU A 616 30.13 41.09 -10.90
N THR A 617 28.83 41.10 -10.65
CA THR A 617 27.94 42.26 -10.86
C THR A 617 27.41 42.83 -9.55
N TYR A 618 28.31 43.27 -8.67
CA TYR A 618 27.92 44.03 -7.47
C TYR A 618 27.18 45.32 -7.85
N TYR A 619 26.19 45.69 -7.04
CA TYR A 619 25.39 46.91 -7.19
C TYR A 619 25.06 47.52 -5.82
N HIS A 620 24.73 48.81 -5.78
CA HIS A 620 24.47 49.57 -4.56
C HIS A 620 23.49 50.73 -4.83
N SER A 621 22.95 51.35 -3.78
CA SER A 621 21.85 52.33 -3.89
C SER A 621 22.28 53.66 -4.53
N ASP A 622 23.26 54.36 -3.96
CA ASP A 622 23.77 55.65 -4.45
C ASP A 622 25.29 55.72 -4.28
N SER A 623 26.00 56.15 -5.32
CA SER A 623 27.47 56.14 -5.38
C SER A 623 28.12 57.15 -4.43
N GLY A 624 27.48 58.30 -4.21
CA GLY A 624 28.10 59.50 -3.64
C GLY A 624 28.76 60.41 -4.69
N GLY A 625 28.56 60.16 -5.99
CA GLY A 625 29.16 60.92 -7.11
C GLY A 625 30.36 60.25 -7.78
N ALA A 626 30.78 59.09 -7.29
CA ALA A 626 31.75 58.20 -7.92
C ALA A 626 31.62 56.79 -7.33
N THR A 627 31.83 55.77 -8.15
CA THR A 627 31.91 54.37 -7.69
C THR A 627 33.33 54.02 -7.24
N GLU A 628 33.49 52.85 -6.62
CA GLU A 628 34.74 52.39 -6.02
C GLU A 628 35.22 51.07 -6.65
N SER A 629 36.54 50.86 -6.70
CA SER A 629 37.12 49.60 -7.17
C SER A 629 36.95 48.48 -6.13
N VAL A 630 36.67 47.25 -6.59
CA VAL A 630 36.34 46.12 -5.71
C VAL A 630 37.44 45.79 -4.68
N GLU A 631 38.71 45.98 -5.03
CA GLU A 631 39.84 45.72 -4.16
C GLU A 631 39.94 46.70 -2.98
N ASN A 632 39.44 47.92 -3.15
CA ASN A 632 39.45 48.97 -2.13
C ASN A 632 38.41 48.72 -1.02
N VAL A 633 37.39 47.90 -1.29
CA VAL A 633 36.23 47.65 -0.40
C VAL A 633 36.21 46.24 0.20
N TRP A 634 36.75 45.21 -0.48
CA TRP A 634 36.76 43.84 0.05
C TRP A 634 38.12 43.13 -0.01
N SER A 635 39.19 43.86 -0.35
CA SER A 635 40.56 43.33 -0.36
C SER A 635 41.57 44.19 0.40
N SER A 636 41.12 45.15 1.23
CA SER A 636 41.96 46.13 1.94
C SER A 636 43.00 46.80 1.02
N GLY A 637 42.58 47.17 -0.21
CA GLY A 637 43.41 47.84 -1.21
C GLY A 637 44.42 46.92 -1.93
N ASN A 638 44.35 45.61 -1.77
CA ASN A 638 45.28 44.68 -2.43
C ASN A 638 45.01 44.58 -3.95
N SER A 639 45.80 45.30 -4.74
CA SER A 639 45.70 45.36 -6.20
C SER A 639 45.85 44.01 -6.92
N ALA A 640 46.44 42.99 -6.29
CA ALA A 640 46.49 41.63 -6.86
C ALA A 640 45.13 40.91 -6.84
N LYS A 641 44.09 41.51 -6.22
CA LYS A 641 42.69 41.09 -6.26
C LYS A 641 41.79 42.03 -7.08
N ALA A 642 42.36 43.01 -7.78
CA ALA A 642 41.59 43.91 -8.64
C ALA A 642 40.88 43.14 -9.76
N ILE A 643 39.63 43.50 -10.05
CA ILE A 643 38.83 42.90 -11.12
C ILE A 643 38.67 43.96 -12.23
N PRO A 644 39.18 43.71 -13.47
CA PRO A 644 39.30 44.76 -14.50
C PRO A 644 38.02 45.52 -14.87
N TYR A 645 36.85 44.90 -14.64
CA TYR A 645 35.53 45.45 -14.92
C TYR A 645 34.78 45.93 -13.66
N LEU A 646 35.38 45.90 -12.48
CA LEU A 646 34.83 46.45 -11.22
C LEU A 646 35.79 47.52 -10.66
N VAL A 647 36.00 48.57 -11.45
CA VAL A 647 36.84 49.72 -11.13
C VAL A 647 35.98 50.94 -10.80
N GLY A 648 36.48 51.82 -9.93
CA GLY A 648 35.80 53.08 -9.62
C GLY A 648 35.77 54.04 -10.81
N VAL A 649 34.59 54.57 -11.11
CA VAL A 649 34.37 55.61 -12.14
C VAL A 649 33.71 56.84 -11.52
N ILE A 650 34.02 58.03 -12.05
CA ILE A 650 33.25 59.24 -11.74
C ILE A 650 31.81 59.05 -12.21
N ASP A 651 30.83 59.49 -11.42
CA ASP A 651 29.41 59.29 -11.70
C ASP A 651 28.69 60.63 -11.89
N PRO A 652 28.66 61.18 -13.13
CA PRO A 652 28.01 62.46 -13.45
C PRO A 652 26.48 62.35 -13.49
N TYR A 653 25.92 61.14 -13.35
CA TYR A 653 24.48 60.89 -13.29
C TYR A 653 23.98 60.77 -11.84
N ALA A 654 24.88 60.76 -10.86
CA ALA A 654 24.53 60.76 -9.44
C ALA A 654 23.76 62.03 -9.05
N LYS A 655 22.83 61.89 -8.11
CA LYS A 655 22.21 62.99 -7.38
C LYS A 655 22.35 62.68 -5.89
N PRO A 656 23.58 62.79 -5.33
CA PRO A 656 23.97 62.07 -4.14
C PRO A 656 23.02 62.26 -2.96
N VAL A 657 22.42 61.17 -2.48
CA VAL A 657 21.64 61.18 -1.24
C VAL A 657 22.54 61.55 -0.07
N THR A 658 22.33 62.73 0.52
CA THR A 658 23.01 63.17 1.74
C THR A 658 22.35 62.58 2.98
N TRP A 659 23.15 62.21 3.97
CA TRP A 659 22.70 61.67 5.25
C TRP A 659 23.55 62.23 6.39
N GLU A 660 22.99 62.20 7.61
CA GLU A 660 23.71 62.58 8.83
C GLU A 660 23.47 61.53 9.92
N ALA A 661 24.50 61.23 10.69
CA ALA A 661 24.42 60.30 11.81
C ALA A 661 25.36 60.69 12.95
N THR A 662 24.83 60.77 14.18
CA THR A 662 25.64 61.01 15.38
C THR A 662 26.10 59.69 15.99
N LEU A 663 27.41 59.41 15.95
CA LEU A 663 28.01 58.35 16.74
C LEU A 663 28.24 58.88 18.16
N ALA A 664 27.31 58.57 19.05
CA ALA A 664 27.38 58.98 20.45
C ALA A 664 28.62 58.38 21.14
N GLN A 665 29.23 59.11 22.09
CA GLN A 665 30.51 58.74 22.70
C GLN A 665 30.50 57.31 23.29
N GLY A 666 29.43 56.94 24.00
CA GLY A 666 29.27 55.60 24.56
C GLY A 666 29.15 54.48 23.52
N TYR A 667 28.62 54.76 22.32
CA TYR A 667 28.57 53.80 21.22
C TYR A 667 29.97 53.58 20.63
N ILE A 668 30.68 54.65 20.26
CA ILE A 668 31.98 54.55 19.61
C ILE A 668 33.05 54.00 20.56
N GLN A 669 33.03 54.38 21.84
CA GLN A 669 33.92 53.83 22.87
C GLN A 669 33.76 52.30 23.01
N ASN A 670 32.52 51.81 22.99
CA ASN A 670 32.22 50.37 23.14
C ASN A 670 32.46 49.57 21.85
N ARG A 671 32.17 50.12 20.67
CA ARG A 671 32.32 49.42 19.38
C ARG A 671 33.78 49.29 18.93
N PHE A 672 34.66 50.18 19.38
CA PHE A 672 36.07 50.21 18.96
C PHE A 672 37.07 49.86 20.08
N SER A 673 36.59 49.38 21.23
CA SER A 673 37.39 48.98 22.41
C SER A 673 38.63 48.14 22.04
N ASP A 674 38.44 47.15 21.18
CA ASP A 674 39.47 46.18 20.83
C ASP A 674 40.57 46.79 19.95
N GLN A 675 40.22 47.81 19.15
CA GLN A 675 41.20 48.51 18.31
C GLN A 675 41.99 49.52 19.15
N LEU A 676 41.35 50.18 20.12
CA LEU A 676 42.01 51.01 21.12
C LEU A 676 42.97 50.19 22.01
N ALA A 677 42.55 49.01 22.46
CA ALA A 677 43.37 48.11 23.27
C ALA A 677 44.62 47.64 22.50
N LYS A 678 44.49 47.31 21.21
CA LYS A 678 45.62 46.99 20.32
C LYS A 678 46.56 48.19 20.10
N ALA A 679 46.03 49.41 20.09
CA ALA A 679 46.82 50.65 20.10
C ALA A 679 47.44 51.00 21.47
N GLY A 680 47.25 50.15 22.48
CA GLY A 680 47.80 50.33 23.82
C GLY A 680 47.14 51.45 24.62
N ALA A 681 45.86 51.72 24.40
CA ALA A 681 45.03 52.59 25.24
C ALA A 681 44.65 51.91 26.56
N GLY A 682 44.70 52.66 27.66
CA GLY A 682 44.26 52.20 28.98
C GLY A 682 42.74 52.09 29.14
N ALA A 683 42.30 51.22 30.06
CA ALA A 683 40.90 51.18 30.47
C ALA A 683 40.53 52.50 31.17
N GLY A 684 39.56 53.23 30.58
CA GLY A 684 39.18 54.58 31.02
C GLY A 684 39.68 55.72 30.10
N GLU A 685 40.42 55.41 29.03
CA GLU A 685 40.73 56.41 28.00
C GLU A 685 39.54 56.68 27.08
N THR A 686 39.06 57.94 27.06
CA THR A 686 37.96 58.40 26.20
C THR A 686 38.45 58.71 24.79
N ILE A 687 37.75 58.24 23.74
CA ILE A 687 37.94 58.77 22.37
C ILE A 687 37.53 60.25 22.36
N ILE A 688 38.38 61.15 21.84
CA ILE A 688 38.07 62.59 21.71
C ILE A 688 38.16 63.13 20.28
N ALA A 689 38.70 62.35 19.34
CA ALA A 689 38.71 62.72 17.92
C ALA A 689 38.59 61.49 17.01
N VAL A 690 37.93 61.68 15.88
CA VAL A 690 37.84 60.74 14.75
C VAL A 690 38.30 61.50 13.49
N THR A 691 39.45 61.10 12.95
CA THR A 691 40.10 61.76 11.82
C THR A 691 40.12 60.85 10.60
N ILE A 692 39.70 61.34 9.43
CA ILE A 692 39.86 60.63 8.16
C ILE A 692 41.22 61.01 7.58
N ASP A 693 42.15 60.05 7.51
CA ASP A 693 43.55 60.31 7.20
C ASP A 693 43.86 60.31 5.70
N ASP A 694 43.16 59.47 4.92
CA ASP A 694 43.33 59.31 3.48
C ASP A 694 42.00 58.92 2.81
N ARG A 695 41.85 59.15 1.50
CA ARG A 695 40.66 58.83 0.70
C ARG A 695 41.04 58.19 -0.63
N TYR A 696 40.22 57.24 -1.07
CA TYR A 696 40.27 56.72 -2.45
C TYR A 696 39.74 57.76 -3.45
N PRO A 697 40.02 57.62 -4.76
CA PRO A 697 39.55 58.56 -5.80
C PRO A 697 38.03 58.76 -5.87
N SER A 698 37.22 57.83 -5.33
CA SER A 698 35.76 57.99 -5.19
C SER A 698 35.33 59.02 -4.12
N GLY A 699 36.29 59.50 -3.31
CA GLY A 699 36.05 60.29 -2.11
C GLY A 699 35.73 59.46 -0.86
N ARG A 700 35.56 58.13 -0.97
CA ARG A 700 35.41 57.24 0.20
C ARG A 700 36.68 57.25 1.06
N LEU A 701 36.52 57.21 2.38
CA LEU A 701 37.65 57.11 3.29
C LEU A 701 38.42 55.82 3.03
N ARG A 702 39.75 55.90 3.13
CA ARG A 702 40.64 54.75 3.05
C ARG A 702 41.04 54.29 4.43
N ASN A 703 41.54 55.24 5.23
CA ASN A 703 41.95 55.06 6.61
C ASN A 703 41.23 56.07 7.51
N VAL A 704 40.96 55.66 8.74
CA VAL A 704 40.41 56.50 9.81
C VAL A 704 41.15 56.24 11.11
N THR A 705 41.49 57.30 11.83
CA THR A 705 42.19 57.27 13.12
C THR A 705 41.26 57.75 14.23
N LEU A 706 41.04 56.90 15.22
CA LEU A 706 40.46 57.26 16.52
C LEU A 706 41.60 57.72 17.44
N ALA A 707 41.45 58.87 18.10
CA ALA A 707 42.43 59.37 19.07
C ALA A 707 41.82 59.54 20.46
N THR A 708 42.55 59.13 21.50
CA THR A 708 42.10 59.20 22.90
C THR A 708 42.56 60.45 23.62
N SER A 709 41.97 60.72 24.79
CA SER A 709 42.33 61.83 25.70
C SER A 709 43.78 61.81 26.20
N THR A 710 44.49 60.68 26.12
CA THR A 710 45.94 60.57 26.42
C THR A 710 46.83 60.67 25.18
N GLY A 711 46.23 60.81 23.98
CA GLY A 711 46.94 60.90 22.70
C GLY A 711 47.23 59.56 22.01
N LYS A 712 46.70 58.43 22.51
CA LYS A 712 46.80 57.14 21.80
C LYS A 712 46.00 57.21 20.50
N ARG A 713 46.41 56.42 19.49
CA ARG A 713 45.81 56.44 18.15
C ARG A 713 45.58 55.03 17.63
N ALA A 714 44.32 54.71 17.32
CA ALA A 714 43.93 53.49 16.62
C ALA A 714 43.53 53.84 15.18
N THR A 715 44.45 53.62 14.23
CA THR A 715 44.20 53.75 12.79
C THR A 715 43.69 52.42 12.23
N MET A 716 42.67 52.47 11.38
CA MET A 716 42.10 51.29 10.72
C MET A 716 41.62 51.59 9.30
N ASP A 717 41.43 50.56 8.48
CA ASP A 717 40.96 50.69 7.10
C ASP A 717 39.43 50.84 7.01
N LEU A 718 38.95 51.23 5.83
CA LEU A 718 37.53 51.27 5.44
C LEU A 718 36.79 50.05 5.97
N ASN A 719 37.28 48.85 5.65
CA ASN A 719 36.66 47.57 5.95
C ASN A 719 36.46 47.34 7.45
N THR A 720 37.48 47.65 8.25
CA THR A 720 37.42 47.52 9.71
C THR A 720 36.46 48.54 10.32
N PHE A 721 36.41 49.76 9.80
CA PHE A 721 35.48 50.79 10.29
C PHE A 721 34.03 50.46 9.94
N ASP A 722 33.74 50.12 8.67
CA ASP A 722 32.40 49.75 8.17
C ASP A 722 31.79 48.62 9.01
N TYR A 723 32.53 47.52 9.20
CA TYR A 723 32.14 46.37 10.02
C TYR A 723 31.89 46.70 11.52
N LEU A 724 32.61 47.67 12.07
CA LEU A 724 32.45 48.10 13.46
C LEU A 724 31.40 49.20 13.65
N THR A 725 31.07 49.95 12.61
CA THR A 725 29.86 50.78 12.58
C THR A 725 28.60 49.91 12.36
N ASP A 726 27.45 50.56 12.23
CA ASP A 726 26.20 49.93 11.83
C ASP A 726 25.58 50.75 10.68
N SER A 727 25.29 50.06 9.58
CA SER A 727 24.64 50.58 8.37
C SER A 727 23.25 51.21 8.60
N THR A 728 22.61 50.96 9.75
CA THR A 728 21.40 51.71 10.14
C THR A 728 21.69 53.20 10.35
N TYR A 729 22.92 53.55 10.76
CA TYR A 729 23.41 54.93 10.91
C TYR A 729 24.31 55.34 9.73
N VAL A 730 25.39 54.59 9.49
CA VAL A 730 26.46 54.99 8.56
C VAL A 730 26.16 54.42 7.17
N LYS A 731 25.54 55.21 6.29
CA LYS A 731 25.04 54.72 4.99
C LYS A 731 26.12 54.47 3.94
N SER A 732 27.26 55.11 4.06
CA SER A 732 28.41 54.90 3.17
C SER A 732 29.71 55.25 3.89
N MET A 733 30.83 54.84 3.30
CA MET A 733 32.17 55.26 3.75
C MET A 733 32.59 56.61 3.13
N ASN A 734 31.64 57.44 2.68
CA ASN A 734 31.88 58.73 2.01
C ASN A 734 31.29 59.89 2.85
N PHE A 735 31.91 60.15 4.00
CA PHE A 735 31.48 61.19 4.96
C PHE A 735 32.61 62.11 5.40
N THR A 736 32.26 63.17 6.11
CA THR A 736 33.12 64.05 6.93
C THR A 736 32.69 64.00 8.38
N VAL A 737 33.63 64.18 9.32
CA VAL A 737 33.36 64.21 10.76
C VAL A 737 33.33 65.66 11.26
N SER A 738 32.38 65.97 12.13
CA SER A 738 32.44 67.10 13.06
C SER A 738 32.20 66.63 14.49
N VAL A 739 32.50 67.49 15.47
CA VAL A 739 32.55 67.12 16.90
C VAL A 739 31.59 68.02 17.68
N THR A 740 30.79 67.42 18.57
CA THR A 740 29.75 68.10 19.36
C THR A 740 29.76 67.61 20.81
N GLY A 741 29.11 68.35 21.72
CA GLY A 741 29.05 67.97 23.15
C GLY A 741 30.27 68.43 23.97
N ASP A 742 30.59 67.69 25.04
CA ASP A 742 31.72 67.97 25.95
C ASP A 742 33.04 67.55 25.29
N SER A 743 34.06 68.41 25.30
CA SER A 743 35.39 68.11 24.74
C SER A 743 36.11 66.92 25.39
N ASN A 744 35.68 66.49 26.58
CA ASN A 744 36.22 65.33 27.29
C ASN A 744 35.46 64.02 27.00
N ALA A 745 34.26 64.11 26.42
CA ALA A 745 33.40 62.97 26.04
C ALA A 745 32.47 63.35 24.87
N PRO A 746 33.01 63.66 23.68
CA PRO A 746 32.24 64.30 22.61
C PRO A 746 31.47 63.29 21.74
N ASP A 747 30.36 63.75 21.18
CA ASP A 747 29.61 63.00 20.16
C ASP A 747 30.09 63.38 18.75
N PHE A 748 30.29 62.39 17.89
CA PHE A 748 30.83 62.58 16.53
C PHE A 748 29.70 62.59 15.49
N VAL A 749 29.48 63.75 14.87
CA VAL A 749 28.48 63.91 13.81
C VAL A 749 29.12 63.59 12.47
N LEU A 750 28.63 62.55 11.81
CA LEU A 750 29.03 62.12 10.48
C LEU A 750 28.05 62.68 9.46
N SER A 751 28.48 63.66 8.66
CA SER A 751 27.70 64.18 7.53
C SER A 751 28.26 63.54 6.25
N GLY A 752 27.43 62.79 5.52
CA GLY A 752 27.88 61.93 4.41
C GLY A 752 26.98 61.92 3.18
N LYS A 753 27.45 61.24 2.13
CA LYS A 753 26.80 61.15 0.82
C LYS A 753 26.82 59.75 0.23
N GLY A 754 25.79 59.40 -0.52
CA GLY A 754 25.61 58.07 -1.10
C GLY A 754 25.25 57.00 -0.07
N ASN A 755 24.86 55.82 -0.57
CA ASN A 755 24.28 54.74 0.22
C ASN A 755 24.72 53.36 -0.34
N GLY A 756 25.31 52.54 0.53
CA GLY A 756 25.91 51.25 0.19
C GLY A 756 27.41 51.31 -0.13
N HIS A 757 27.97 50.14 -0.44
CA HIS A 757 29.41 49.87 -0.57
C HIS A 757 30.10 50.63 -1.72
N GLY A 758 29.37 51.03 -2.77
CA GLY A 758 29.85 51.91 -3.84
C GLY A 758 30.49 51.20 -5.04
N VAL A 759 30.60 49.88 -5.03
CA VAL A 759 31.20 49.10 -6.13
C VAL A 759 30.16 48.80 -7.21
N GLY A 760 30.57 48.86 -8.48
CA GLY A 760 29.74 48.48 -9.63
C GLY A 760 28.52 49.38 -9.85
N LEU A 761 27.38 48.79 -10.24
CA LEU A 761 26.17 49.50 -10.67
C LEU A 761 25.57 50.34 -9.51
N SER A 762 25.42 51.64 -9.73
CA SER A 762 24.67 52.52 -8.83
C SER A 762 23.21 52.62 -9.25
N GLN A 763 22.27 52.24 -8.39
CA GLN A 763 20.84 52.14 -8.69
C GLN A 763 20.22 53.51 -9.03
N TRP A 764 20.46 54.54 -8.22
CA TRP A 764 19.93 55.89 -8.49
C TRP A 764 20.51 56.53 -9.75
N SER A 765 21.77 56.24 -10.08
CA SER A 765 22.39 56.71 -11.32
C SER A 765 21.89 55.92 -12.54
N SER A 766 21.66 54.61 -12.42
CA SER A 766 20.94 53.79 -13.41
C SER A 766 19.55 54.38 -13.72
N TYR A 767 18.78 54.76 -12.70
CA TYR A 767 17.53 55.49 -12.86
C TYR A 767 17.71 56.80 -13.65
N ASN A 768 18.69 57.64 -13.27
CA ASN A 768 18.95 58.91 -13.95
C ASN A 768 19.42 58.72 -15.40
N MET A 769 20.22 57.71 -15.70
CA MET A 769 20.69 57.38 -17.05
C MET A 769 19.54 56.91 -17.94
N ALA A 770 18.70 56.00 -17.44
CA ALA A 770 17.50 55.54 -18.15
C ALA A 770 16.47 56.67 -18.35
N ALA A 771 16.32 57.58 -17.37
CA ALA A 771 15.49 58.78 -17.50
C ALA A 771 16.02 59.78 -18.55
N ASN A 772 17.32 59.75 -18.86
CA ASN A 772 17.94 60.45 -19.98
C ASN A 772 18.01 59.60 -21.27
N GLY A 773 17.26 58.50 -21.35
CA GLY A 773 17.10 57.69 -22.56
C GLY A 773 18.19 56.66 -22.84
N GLN A 774 19.10 56.39 -21.90
CA GLN A 774 20.13 55.36 -22.07
C GLN A 774 19.57 53.95 -21.89
N SER A 775 20.05 53.00 -22.72
CA SER A 775 19.62 51.60 -22.65
C SER A 775 20.27 50.84 -21.50
N ALA A 776 19.68 49.71 -21.11
CA ALA A 776 20.22 48.83 -20.09
C ALA A 776 21.68 48.40 -20.38
N GLU A 777 22.01 48.16 -21.65
CA GLU A 777 23.38 47.82 -22.07
C GLU A 777 24.36 48.98 -21.89
N GLN A 778 23.94 50.22 -22.22
CA GLN A 778 24.77 51.41 -22.02
C GLN A 778 25.03 51.66 -20.53
N ILE A 779 24.00 51.50 -19.69
CA ILE A 779 24.10 51.61 -18.23
C ILE A 779 25.08 50.56 -17.68
N LEU A 780 24.92 49.30 -18.06
CA LEU A 780 25.77 48.22 -17.57
C LEU A 780 27.23 48.36 -18.04
N LYS A 781 27.47 48.76 -19.29
CA LYS A 781 28.82 49.02 -19.82
C LYS A 781 29.51 50.24 -19.20
N TYR A 782 28.74 51.16 -18.60
CA TYR A 782 29.28 52.31 -17.87
C TYR A 782 29.84 51.90 -16.51
N PHE A 783 29.08 51.11 -15.75
CA PHE A 783 29.46 50.68 -14.39
C PHE A 783 30.31 49.41 -14.35
N TYR A 784 30.35 48.64 -15.44
CA TYR A 784 31.17 47.44 -15.59
C TYR A 784 32.08 47.55 -16.82
N SER A 785 33.29 48.08 -16.63
CA SER A 785 34.21 48.43 -17.71
C SER A 785 34.57 47.23 -18.61
N GLY A 786 34.20 47.30 -19.89
CA GLY A 786 34.60 46.30 -20.89
C GLY A 786 33.76 45.02 -20.94
N ILE A 787 32.60 44.97 -20.28
CA ILE A 787 31.65 43.86 -20.48
C ILE A 787 30.96 43.89 -21.85
N SER A 788 30.37 42.76 -22.23
CA SER A 788 29.24 42.67 -23.17
C SER A 788 27.95 42.29 -22.43
N VAL A 789 26.80 42.48 -23.09
CA VAL A 789 25.51 41.94 -22.63
C VAL A 789 25.04 40.93 -23.67
N GLY A 790 24.62 39.73 -23.24
CA GLY A 790 24.22 38.66 -24.15
C GLY A 790 23.76 37.41 -23.42
N ALA A 791 23.25 36.43 -24.16
CA ALA A 791 23.03 35.08 -23.65
C ALA A 791 24.38 34.35 -23.45
N ALA A 792 24.38 33.35 -22.56
CA ALA A 792 25.53 32.52 -22.20
C ALA A 792 25.33 31.05 -22.57
#